data_AF-F4PN81-F1
#
_entry.id   AF-F4PN81-F1
#
_cell.length_a   1.000
_cell.length_b   1.000
_cell.length_c   1.000
_cell.angle_alpha   90.00
_cell.angle_beta   90.00
_cell.angle_gamma   90.00
#
_symmetry.space_group_name_H-M   'P 1'
#
loop_
_entity.id
_entity.type
_entity.pdbx_description
1 polymer ?
#
loop_
_entity_poly.entity_id
_entity_poly.type
_entity_poly.pdbx_seq_one_letter_code
_entity_poly.pdbx_strand_id
1 'polypeptide(L)'
;MDSYSDDSDDYPYIKTNHHSTQISIKLESRSREDHTPPFKSIEFILVVAVIVVAVTVGVVVGRKKSKDNNSNSSSSSSGDTPNIPPATNITSINLSVKELVEQWEMSKSWNIVHMTYGKDLITLVDNDTAFRAKYPAGSYKPSATPRGGFGWYSSPESVFASNVSCFSFRVRFPTGFNYVKGGKLPGLWIGETGANGGTHIDDGSSVRIMWRAVGSSEVYLYVPSDQLPAFYQLPGYVDTGDTGDSVWRGSFQYVTGTEWNNITLSVAMNTFAANGTANYDGYLAVQINGVKQSYNQMKWIGVKDKLINGLMMQSFFGGSDTSWASPTDQYVDYSQFTMVTSFPWNREMLDNIIVIGSGSREHAIAWKLLKSKKVNKIYMVPGNGSITTSNGRINNAPNVAINAESIANFSKEVNASMVVVGPEVPLVDGLADDLKRKGVPCFGPSRAAAEIEGSKCFSKAFMHRHGIPTAAFQSFTKYEDAVGYVESVGHNVVIKASGCAAGKGVLIPADKKEAIAALKRVMVDKEFGSAGDEVVVEQFIDGDEVSVMCFSDGYTVTVMPPAQDHKRALDGDKGANTGGMGAYSPAPFVTDRRAGASASGFGPRIDAIVETVLKPTINGMRREGRPFVDAYAKGREIVGVERFPQSDSLMLFQAGTTVVQAPDHTSRLVTSGGRVLSTTALAADLEAAIRAAYVGVAAVSFEGMQFRKDIGHRAITYLANKRSAETGTSGVSYSESGVDIERGDAVVDNIAPMAKTTNRSGCVSDLGGFGALFDVKAAGFKDPILVSGTDGVGTKLKIAQEVNRHQDIGIDLVAMCVNDVLVQGAEPLFFLDYFATGRIHVDVATQVIGGIARGCKESGCALIGGETAEMPGMYRDGEYDLAGFAVGAVERDQMLPRNIRPGNILLGLASSGVHSNGYSLVRYLIEKKSGLVKEGDSSNSVYLQKAPFEPTKTLGETLLTPTKLYVLSCLAAIKNGGVNGLAHITGGGITENLPRVLPDGMNAHVDIGSWNILPVFQWLNEIGKMDSLELLRTFNCGIGMVLIVEKEKVEQITSLLQHHNETVYQIGTIQSSSNKSEKPKVIYQ
;
A
#
# COMPACT_ATOMS: atom_id res chain seq x y z
N MET A 1 34.08 -55.73 -26.54
CA MET A 1 34.67 -54.44 -26.09
C MET A 1 33.70 -53.85 -25.07
N ASP A 2 33.55 -54.38 -23.86
CA ASP A 2 34.54 -54.83 -22.83
C ASP A 2 34.95 -53.63 -21.93
N SER A 3 35.02 -53.71 -20.59
CA SER A 3 34.62 -54.79 -19.65
C SER A 3 34.83 -54.34 -18.18
N TYR A 4 33.85 -54.63 -17.28
CA TYR A 4 34.04 -54.81 -15.81
C TYR A 4 34.55 -53.56 -15.01
N SER A 5 34.58 -53.42 -13.68
CA SER A 5 33.99 -54.05 -12.46
C SER A 5 34.47 -53.21 -11.23
N ASP A 6 34.11 -53.41 -9.96
CA ASP A 6 32.87 -53.71 -9.19
C ASP A 6 33.31 -53.73 -7.68
N ASP A 7 32.38 -53.73 -6.70
CA ASP A 7 32.63 -53.88 -5.23
C ASP A 7 33.58 -52.84 -4.54
N SER A 8 33.83 -52.84 -3.21
CA SER A 8 32.95 -52.59 -2.03
C SER A 8 33.84 -51.97 -0.89
N ASP A 9 33.50 -51.74 0.40
CA ASP A 9 32.37 -52.06 1.29
C ASP A 9 32.34 -51.20 2.60
N ASP A 10 31.36 -51.48 3.48
CA ASP A 10 31.32 -51.38 4.96
C ASP A 10 31.18 -50.05 5.77
N TYR A 11 30.58 -50.18 6.97
CA TYR A 11 30.23 -49.14 7.96
C TYR A 11 30.98 -49.33 9.30
N PRO A 12 31.08 -48.31 10.18
CA PRO A 12 30.36 -48.44 11.47
C PRO A 12 29.77 -47.14 12.08
N TYR A 13 28.77 -47.31 12.96
CA TYR A 13 28.13 -46.28 13.81
C TYR A 13 29.03 -45.91 15.05
N ILE A 14 28.81 -44.81 15.80
CA ILE A 14 27.79 -44.68 16.89
C ILE A 14 27.70 -43.20 17.40
N LYS A 15 26.47 -42.63 17.37
CA LYS A 15 25.70 -41.82 18.37
C LYS A 15 26.40 -40.73 19.27
N THR A 16 25.73 -39.68 19.78
CA THR A 16 24.28 -39.43 20.07
C THR A 16 23.93 -37.93 20.18
N ASN A 17 22.68 -37.55 19.84
CA ASN A 17 21.82 -36.45 20.36
C ASN A 17 22.36 -35.00 20.45
N HIS A 18 21.65 -33.94 20.04
CA HIS A 18 20.20 -33.69 20.07
C HIS A 18 19.59 -33.28 18.71
N HIS A 19 18.27 -33.44 18.56
CA HIS A 19 17.55 -33.25 17.30
C HIS A 19 16.93 -31.85 17.12
N SER A 20 17.08 -31.29 15.91
CA SER A 20 16.18 -30.29 15.32
C SER A 20 16.04 -30.60 13.82
N THR A 21 14.88 -30.30 13.22
CA THR A 21 14.41 -30.99 12.00
C THR A 21 14.50 -30.12 10.72
N GLN A 22 14.75 -30.77 9.59
CA GLN A 22 14.79 -30.22 8.22
C GLN A 22 14.07 -31.22 7.27
N ILE A 23 13.83 -30.99 5.97
CA ILE A 23 14.36 -29.99 5.02
C ILE A 23 13.31 -29.67 3.92
N SER A 24 13.56 -28.65 3.10
CA SER A 24 12.76 -28.27 1.92
C SER A 24 12.67 -29.39 0.87
N ILE A 25 11.67 -29.34 -0.03
CA ILE A 25 11.67 -30.10 -1.29
C ILE A 25 11.62 -29.13 -2.48
N LYS A 26 12.29 -29.54 -3.57
CA LYS A 26 12.61 -28.82 -4.79
C LYS A 26 12.37 -29.78 -5.96
N LEU A 27 11.89 -29.31 -7.12
CA LEU A 27 11.83 -30.12 -8.34
C LEU A 27 13.04 -29.86 -9.23
N GLU A 28 13.63 -30.93 -9.75
CA GLU A 28 14.69 -30.89 -10.78
C GLU A 28 14.16 -31.35 -12.14
N SER A 29 14.92 -31.07 -13.20
CA SER A 29 14.48 -31.25 -14.59
C SER A 29 15.16 -32.41 -15.31
N ARG A 30 14.36 -33.19 -16.05
CA ARG A 30 14.69 -34.01 -17.23
C ARG A 30 13.36 -34.59 -17.76
N SER A 31 13.14 -34.80 -19.06
CA SER A 31 13.95 -34.52 -20.25
C SER A 31 13.05 -34.09 -21.42
N ARG A 32 13.63 -33.76 -22.59
CA ARG A 32 12.86 -33.52 -23.83
C ARG A 32 12.09 -34.78 -24.25
N GLU A 33 10.85 -34.59 -24.70
CA GLU A 33 10.35 -35.17 -25.96
C GLU A 33 9.12 -34.39 -26.45
N ASP A 34 8.55 -34.76 -27.59
CA ASP A 34 7.93 -33.82 -28.54
C ASP A 34 6.39 -33.68 -28.47
N HIS A 35 5.88 -32.75 -29.27
CA HIS A 35 4.48 -32.54 -29.69
C HIS A 35 3.47 -31.84 -28.75
N THR A 36 2.61 -31.04 -29.38
CA THR A 36 1.57 -30.19 -28.77
C THR A 36 0.21 -30.92 -28.62
N PRO A 37 -0.41 -30.92 -27.43
CA PRO A 37 -1.83 -31.24 -27.27
C PRO A 37 -2.66 -30.08 -26.67
N PRO A 38 -4.00 -30.07 -26.82
CA PRO A 38 -4.86 -28.93 -26.48
C PRO A 38 -5.27 -28.84 -24.99
N PHE A 39 -5.83 -27.67 -24.63
CA PHE A 39 -6.41 -27.40 -23.30
C PHE A 39 -7.50 -28.42 -22.90
N LYS A 40 -7.24 -29.22 -21.84
CA LYS A 40 -8.27 -29.94 -21.07
C LYS A 40 -7.91 -30.00 -19.58
N SER A 41 -8.95 -29.87 -18.73
CA SER A 41 -8.96 -29.93 -17.26
C SER A 41 -7.81 -29.24 -16.50
N ILE A 42 -8.08 -28.04 -16.01
CA ILE A 42 -7.47 -27.52 -14.77
C ILE A 42 -8.47 -27.81 -13.65
N GLU A 43 -8.02 -28.45 -12.57
CA GLU A 43 -8.82 -28.62 -11.35
C GLU A 43 -8.38 -27.57 -10.32
N PHE A 44 -9.35 -26.92 -9.70
CA PHE A 44 -9.15 -25.90 -8.66
C PHE A 44 -9.63 -26.46 -7.33
N ILE A 45 -8.86 -26.31 -6.25
CA ILE A 45 -9.23 -26.85 -4.94
C ILE A 45 -9.20 -25.76 -3.85
N LEU A 46 -10.31 -25.65 -3.11
CA LEU A 46 -10.60 -24.54 -2.22
C LEU A 46 -10.10 -24.69 -0.77
N VAL A 47 -9.52 -23.60 -0.27
CA VAL A 47 -9.39 -23.25 1.13
C VAL A 47 -10.18 -21.96 1.38
N VAL A 48 -11.34 -22.05 2.04
CA VAL A 48 -12.12 -20.85 2.42
C VAL A 48 -11.43 -20.12 3.55
N ALA A 49 -11.25 -18.81 3.37
CA ALA A 49 -11.07 -17.87 4.45
C ALA A 49 -12.24 -16.90 4.48
N VAL A 50 -12.72 -16.62 5.68
CA VAL A 50 -13.60 -15.50 5.99
C VAL A 50 -12.88 -14.67 7.05
N ILE A 51 -13.30 -13.41 7.10
CA ILE A 51 -12.52 -12.20 7.35
C ILE A 51 -13.63 -11.06 7.39
N VAL A 52 -13.42 -9.74 7.68
CA VAL A 52 -14.41 -8.56 7.76
C VAL A 52 -14.85 -7.51 6.58
N VAL A 53 -14.53 -7.60 5.25
CA VAL A 53 -15.08 -6.85 4.04
C VAL A 53 -15.36 -7.62 2.66
N ALA A 54 -14.87 -8.84 2.29
CA ALA A 54 -15.29 -9.65 1.10
C ALA A 54 -15.01 -11.21 1.13
N VAL A 55 -15.87 -12.07 0.52
CA VAL A 55 -15.72 -13.57 0.47
C VAL A 55 -14.33 -13.95 -0.07
N THR A 56 -13.51 -14.70 0.67
CA THR A 56 -12.12 -15.02 0.24
C THR A 56 -11.92 -16.51 -0.08
N VAL A 57 -11.51 -16.77 -1.32
CA VAL A 57 -11.27 -18.10 -1.89
C VAL A 57 -9.78 -18.30 -2.13
N GLY A 58 -9.13 -19.12 -1.29
CA GLY A 58 -7.79 -19.65 -1.51
C GLY A 58 -7.83 -20.83 -2.48
N VAL A 59 -7.07 -20.82 -3.57
CA VAL A 59 -7.07 -21.90 -4.59
C VAL A 59 -5.67 -22.40 -4.85
N VAL A 60 -5.51 -23.73 -4.87
CA VAL A 60 -4.25 -24.43 -5.20
C VAL A 60 -4.40 -25.24 -6.50
N VAL A 61 -3.33 -25.35 -7.30
CA VAL A 61 -3.38 -25.85 -8.70
C VAL A 61 -2.71 -27.22 -8.89
N GLY A 62 -3.49 -28.25 -9.27
CA GLY A 62 -3.01 -29.60 -9.58
C GLY A 62 -3.62 -30.18 -10.88
N ARG A 63 -3.05 -31.29 -11.39
CA ARG A 63 -3.50 -31.95 -12.64
C ARG A 63 -4.21 -33.29 -12.40
N LYS A 64 -5.45 -33.41 -12.87
CA LYS A 64 -6.15 -34.68 -13.15
C LYS A 64 -6.99 -34.57 -14.43
N LYS A 65 -7.62 -35.67 -14.87
CA LYS A 65 -8.26 -35.79 -16.20
C LYS A 65 -9.77 -35.56 -16.18
N SER A 66 -10.24 -34.68 -17.07
CA SER A 66 -11.62 -34.23 -17.30
C SER A 66 -12.69 -35.30 -17.51
N LYS A 67 -13.93 -34.96 -17.13
CA LYS A 67 -15.11 -35.02 -18.01
C LYS A 67 -15.92 -33.72 -17.93
N ASP A 68 -16.63 -33.40 -19.00
CA ASP A 68 -17.14 -32.06 -19.31
C ASP A 68 -18.61 -31.83 -18.86
N ASN A 69 -19.02 -30.58 -18.55
CA ASN A 69 -20.19 -29.93 -19.18
C ASN A 69 -20.51 -28.47 -18.73
N ASN A 70 -20.50 -27.56 -19.72
CA ASN A 70 -21.36 -26.38 -19.96
C ASN A 70 -21.77 -25.31 -18.92
N SER A 71 -21.64 -24.06 -19.41
CA SER A 71 -22.63 -22.93 -19.39
C SER A 71 -22.46 -21.72 -18.43
N ASN A 72 -21.82 -20.68 -18.98
CA ASN A 72 -22.27 -19.28 -19.08
C ASN A 72 -22.76 -18.47 -17.85
N SER A 73 -21.94 -17.47 -17.47
CA SER A 73 -22.13 -16.02 -17.76
C SER A 73 -22.40 -15.04 -16.59
N SER A 74 -21.59 -13.96 -16.56
CA SER A 74 -21.86 -12.53 -16.25
C SER A 74 -22.94 -12.09 -15.23
N SER A 75 -22.84 -10.95 -14.53
CA SER A 75 -21.74 -10.02 -14.19
C SER A 75 -22.28 -8.96 -13.18
N SER A 76 -21.39 -8.11 -12.60
CA SER A 76 -21.56 -6.67 -12.27
C SER A 76 -22.92 -6.05 -11.85
N SER A 77 -23.04 -5.02 -10.98
CA SER A 77 -22.19 -4.38 -9.94
C SER A 77 -22.88 -3.07 -9.48
N SER A 78 -22.75 -2.65 -8.20
CA SER A 78 -23.08 -1.28 -7.68
C SER A 78 -24.56 -0.81 -7.78
N GLY A 79 -25.04 0.22 -7.06
CA GLY A 79 -24.46 0.95 -5.91
C GLY A 79 -25.21 2.27 -5.57
N ASP A 80 -25.42 2.52 -4.28
CA ASP A 80 -25.54 3.82 -3.58
C ASP A 80 -26.59 4.92 -3.95
N THR A 81 -27.55 5.12 -3.00
CA THR A 81 -27.98 6.44 -2.44
C THR A 81 -28.81 7.41 -3.33
N PRO A 82 -29.14 8.70 -2.98
CA PRO A 82 -29.34 9.43 -1.68
C PRO A 82 -30.69 10.24 -1.59
N ASN A 83 -31.25 10.80 -0.48
CA ASN A 83 -31.20 10.76 1.03
C ASN A 83 -32.32 11.76 1.56
N ILE A 84 -32.41 12.15 2.87
CA ILE A 84 -32.91 13.49 3.39
C ILE A 84 -34.48 13.77 3.31
N PRO A 85 -35.29 14.40 4.26
CA PRO A 85 -35.02 15.32 5.43
C PRO A 85 -36.05 15.70 6.65
N PRO A 86 -35.91 16.82 7.47
CA PRO A 86 -35.82 16.92 8.96
C PRO A 86 -37.05 16.72 9.85
N ALA A 87 -36.97 15.75 10.77
CA ALA A 87 -37.84 15.69 11.94
C ALA A 87 -37.23 14.88 13.10
N THR A 88 -37.69 15.18 14.31
CA THR A 88 -37.17 14.66 15.59
C THR A 88 -37.64 13.24 15.96
N ASN A 89 -38.20 12.50 15.00
CA ASN A 89 -38.44 11.05 15.06
C ASN A 89 -38.69 10.54 13.64
N ILE A 90 -37.74 9.78 13.05
CA ILE A 90 -37.88 9.22 11.70
C ILE A 90 -39.10 8.29 11.65
N THR A 91 -40.12 8.69 10.88
CA THR A 91 -41.32 7.88 10.64
C THR A 91 -41.26 7.34 9.24
N SER A 92 -40.90 6.06 9.12
CA SER A 92 -40.96 5.29 7.89
C SER A 92 -42.16 4.34 7.98
N ILE A 93 -43.05 4.40 6.99
CA ILE A 93 -44.24 3.55 6.93
C ILE A 93 -44.18 2.69 5.68
N ASN A 94 -44.20 1.37 5.89
CA ASN A 94 -44.45 0.40 4.84
C ASN A 94 -45.97 0.24 4.67
N LEU A 95 -46.48 0.56 3.49
CA LEU A 95 -47.90 0.55 3.19
C LEU A 95 -48.28 -0.87 2.75
N SER A 96 -49.05 -1.56 3.59
CA SER A 96 -49.24 -3.01 3.49
C SER A 96 -50.09 -3.36 2.27
N VAL A 97 -49.50 -4.09 1.31
CA VAL A 97 -50.18 -4.55 0.09
C VAL A 97 -51.33 -5.51 0.42
N LYS A 98 -51.13 -6.36 1.43
CA LYS A 98 -52.15 -7.30 1.92
C LYS A 98 -53.31 -6.55 2.60
N GLU A 99 -53.03 -5.56 3.46
CA GLU A 99 -54.08 -4.72 4.06
C GLU A 99 -54.84 -3.87 3.03
N LEU A 100 -54.18 -3.43 1.95
CA LEU A 100 -54.84 -2.71 0.88
C LEU A 100 -55.92 -3.57 0.20
N VAL A 101 -55.57 -4.79 -0.20
CA VAL A 101 -56.49 -5.64 -0.96
C VAL A 101 -57.52 -6.33 -0.05
N GLU A 102 -57.12 -6.82 1.12
CA GLU A 102 -58.02 -7.56 2.03
C GLU A 102 -58.88 -6.65 2.91
N GLN A 103 -58.41 -5.45 3.25
CA GLN A 103 -59.05 -4.55 4.22
C GLN A 103 -59.27 -3.13 3.65
N TRP A 104 -59.40 -2.99 2.32
CA TRP A 104 -59.42 -1.74 1.55
C TRP A 104 -60.03 -0.51 2.25
N GLU A 105 -61.28 -0.58 2.72
CA GLU A 105 -62.00 0.54 3.36
C GLU A 105 -61.65 0.76 4.85
N MET A 106 -60.93 -0.17 5.46
CA MET A 106 -60.44 -0.12 6.84
C MET A 106 -58.89 -0.07 6.90
N SER A 107 -58.23 0.15 5.76
CA SER A 107 -56.79 -0.04 5.57
C SER A 107 -55.98 1.05 6.28
N LYS A 108 -55.65 0.81 7.55
CA LYS A 108 -55.02 1.80 8.43
C LYS A 108 -53.67 2.30 7.93
N SER A 109 -52.84 1.41 7.37
CA SER A 109 -51.54 1.82 6.82
C SER A 109 -51.69 2.77 5.63
N TRP A 110 -52.74 2.63 4.81
CA TRP A 110 -52.96 3.47 3.63
C TRP A 110 -53.81 4.73 3.86
N ASN A 111 -54.74 4.69 4.83
CA ASN A 111 -55.73 5.74 5.12
C ASN A 111 -56.30 6.39 3.83
N ILE A 112 -57.16 5.67 3.13
CA ILE A 112 -57.73 6.09 1.84
C ILE A 112 -58.75 7.21 2.08
N VAL A 113 -58.40 8.43 1.65
CA VAL A 113 -59.21 9.64 1.84
C VAL A 113 -60.29 9.76 0.77
N HIS A 114 -59.99 9.37 -0.48
CA HIS A 114 -60.95 9.43 -1.59
C HIS A 114 -60.67 8.34 -2.63
N MET A 115 -61.61 7.41 -2.80
CA MET A 115 -61.53 6.36 -3.83
C MET A 115 -62.11 6.86 -5.16
N THR A 116 -61.50 6.49 -6.29
CA THR A 116 -61.91 6.96 -7.62
C THR A 116 -62.33 5.80 -8.54
N TYR A 117 -61.53 4.73 -8.68
CA TYR A 117 -61.85 3.53 -9.47
C TYR A 117 -60.85 2.37 -9.25
N GLY A 118 -61.20 1.16 -9.71
CA GLY A 118 -60.24 0.08 -10.00
C GLY A 118 -59.92 -0.88 -8.85
N LYS A 119 -60.65 -0.83 -7.73
CA LYS A 119 -60.59 -1.84 -6.65
C LYS A 119 -60.87 -3.26 -7.18
N ASP A 120 -61.77 -3.36 -8.16
CA ASP A 120 -62.17 -4.55 -8.91
C ASP A 120 -61.15 -5.02 -9.97
N LEU A 121 -60.14 -4.19 -10.29
CA LEU A 121 -59.10 -4.46 -11.28
C LEU A 121 -57.75 -4.82 -10.64
N ILE A 122 -57.72 -5.09 -9.33
CA ILE A 122 -56.52 -5.41 -8.55
C ILE A 122 -56.62 -6.82 -7.93
N THR A 123 -55.55 -7.61 -8.03
CA THR A 123 -55.43 -8.93 -7.38
C THR A 123 -54.06 -9.10 -6.72
N LEU A 124 -53.99 -9.81 -5.58
CA LEU A 124 -52.70 -10.15 -4.94
C LEU A 124 -51.89 -11.12 -5.81
N VAL A 125 -50.57 -10.93 -5.84
CA VAL A 125 -49.57 -11.78 -6.51
C VAL A 125 -48.28 -11.85 -5.67
N ASP A 126 -47.31 -12.67 -6.09
CA ASP A 126 -46.01 -12.88 -5.43
C ASP A 126 -46.15 -13.13 -3.90
N ASN A 127 -46.98 -14.11 -3.51
CA ASN A 127 -47.28 -14.50 -2.12
C ASN A 127 -47.74 -13.32 -1.24
N ASP A 128 -48.75 -12.59 -1.69
CA ASP A 128 -49.36 -11.41 -1.06
C ASP A 128 -48.42 -10.20 -0.87
N THR A 129 -47.18 -10.25 -1.37
CA THR A 129 -46.21 -9.15 -1.26
C THR A 129 -46.38 -8.09 -2.36
N ALA A 130 -47.16 -8.40 -3.40
CA ALA A 130 -47.40 -7.55 -4.56
C ALA A 130 -48.88 -7.56 -4.96
N PHE A 131 -49.33 -6.54 -5.69
CA PHE A 131 -50.63 -6.52 -6.34
C PHE A 131 -50.50 -6.29 -7.86
N ARG A 132 -51.29 -7.00 -8.64
CA ARG A 132 -51.40 -6.88 -10.10
C ARG A 132 -52.59 -6.00 -10.44
N ALA A 133 -52.36 -4.92 -11.19
CA ALA A 133 -53.41 -4.08 -11.75
C ALA A 133 -53.70 -4.46 -13.21
N LYS A 134 -54.99 -4.58 -13.56
CA LYS A 134 -55.46 -4.87 -14.92
C LYS A 134 -55.83 -3.60 -15.69
N TYR A 135 -55.38 -3.52 -16.94
CA TYR A 135 -55.73 -2.48 -17.91
C TYR A 135 -56.41 -3.18 -19.09
N PRO A 136 -57.76 -3.20 -19.17
CA PRO A 136 -58.47 -3.89 -20.24
C PRO A 136 -58.19 -3.29 -21.62
N ALA A 137 -58.35 -4.11 -22.66
CA ALA A 137 -58.34 -3.62 -24.05
C ALA A 137 -59.32 -2.45 -24.22
N GLY A 138 -58.88 -1.37 -24.87
CA GLY A 138 -59.66 -0.14 -25.04
C GLY A 138 -59.51 0.90 -23.94
N SER A 139 -58.87 0.61 -22.80
CA SER A 139 -58.70 1.59 -21.71
C SER A 139 -57.61 2.63 -22.01
N TYR A 140 -57.93 3.94 -21.80
CA TYR A 140 -57.06 5.07 -22.17
C TYR A 140 -57.16 6.34 -21.30
N LYS A 141 -58.09 6.41 -20.33
CA LYS A 141 -58.21 7.42 -19.28
C LYS A 141 -59.25 7.00 -18.21
N PRO A 142 -59.23 7.57 -16.98
CA PRO A 142 -60.14 7.19 -15.89
C PRO A 142 -61.64 7.36 -16.18
N SER A 143 -61.97 8.32 -17.04
CA SER A 143 -63.35 8.66 -17.45
C SER A 143 -63.85 7.88 -18.66
N ALA A 144 -63.01 7.03 -19.28
CA ALA A 144 -63.40 6.17 -20.40
C ALA A 144 -63.89 4.79 -19.93
N THR A 145 -64.66 4.12 -20.78
CA THR A 145 -65.10 2.74 -20.61
C THR A 145 -64.52 1.87 -21.74
N PRO A 146 -63.86 0.73 -21.45
CA PRO A 146 -63.57 0.21 -20.12
C PRO A 146 -62.52 1.05 -19.38
N ARG A 147 -62.65 1.12 -18.05
CA ARG A 147 -61.61 1.68 -17.16
C ARG A 147 -60.46 0.67 -17.05
N GLY A 148 -59.25 1.16 -16.82
CA GLY A 148 -58.06 0.34 -16.66
C GLY A 148 -57.08 0.92 -15.65
N GLY A 149 -56.43 0.06 -14.90
CA GLY A 149 -55.62 0.43 -13.74
C GLY A 149 -56.47 0.79 -12.53
N PHE A 150 -56.00 1.74 -11.73
CA PHE A 150 -56.61 2.09 -10.45
C PHE A 150 -56.50 3.58 -10.13
N GLY A 151 -57.33 4.07 -9.22
CA GLY A 151 -57.27 5.44 -8.72
C GLY A 151 -57.86 5.61 -7.34
N TRP A 152 -57.04 6.07 -6.39
CA TRP A 152 -57.47 6.63 -5.11
C TRP A 152 -56.47 7.70 -4.63
N TYR A 153 -56.83 8.40 -3.56
CA TYR A 153 -55.98 9.31 -2.81
C TYR A 153 -55.80 8.77 -1.39
N SER A 154 -54.56 8.69 -0.94
CA SER A 154 -54.17 8.14 0.37
C SER A 154 -53.43 9.20 1.19
N SER A 155 -53.77 9.32 2.47
CA SER A 155 -53.05 10.18 3.42
C SER A 155 -52.74 9.39 4.71
N PRO A 156 -51.78 8.44 4.66
CA PRO A 156 -51.35 7.68 5.83
C PRO A 156 -51.12 8.57 7.06
N GLU A 157 -51.43 8.06 8.25
CA GLU A 157 -51.03 8.75 9.48
C GLU A 157 -49.50 8.97 9.48
N SER A 158 -49.03 10.10 10.02
CA SER A 158 -47.69 10.70 9.84
C SER A 158 -47.39 11.47 8.53
N VAL A 159 -48.28 11.48 7.54
CA VAL A 159 -48.08 12.31 6.32
C VAL A 159 -48.52 13.77 6.51
N PHE A 160 -49.51 14.00 7.39
CA PHE A 160 -50.05 15.32 7.67
C PHE A 160 -48.97 16.34 8.01
N ALA A 161 -48.99 17.46 7.29
CA ALA A 161 -48.19 18.65 7.52
C ALA A 161 -46.66 18.47 7.41
N SER A 162 -46.17 17.48 6.64
CA SER A 162 -44.74 17.45 6.32
C SER A 162 -44.36 18.45 5.22
N ASN A 163 -43.26 19.16 5.45
CA ASN A 163 -42.60 19.99 4.44
C ASN A 163 -41.87 19.16 3.38
N VAL A 164 -41.54 17.88 3.66
CA VAL A 164 -40.78 17.04 2.72
C VAL A 164 -41.17 15.57 2.83
N SER A 165 -41.33 14.89 1.69
CA SER A 165 -41.61 13.45 1.65
C SER A 165 -40.73 12.75 0.62
N CYS A 166 -40.36 11.51 0.94
CA CYS A 166 -39.93 10.53 -0.04
C CYS A 166 -40.96 9.42 -0.13
N PHE A 167 -41.34 9.07 -1.35
CA PHE A 167 -42.27 8.01 -1.68
C PHE A 167 -41.58 7.05 -2.64
N SER A 168 -41.49 5.77 -2.25
CA SER A 168 -40.86 4.71 -3.03
C SER A 168 -41.82 3.56 -3.26
N PHE A 169 -41.74 2.96 -4.44
CA PHE A 169 -42.47 1.74 -4.80
C PHE A 169 -41.75 0.97 -5.90
N ARG A 170 -42.11 -0.31 -6.08
CA ARG A 170 -41.65 -1.14 -7.19
C ARG A 170 -42.76 -1.33 -8.21
N VAL A 171 -42.41 -1.35 -9.49
CA VAL A 171 -43.33 -1.61 -10.60
C VAL A 171 -42.73 -2.62 -11.60
N ARG A 172 -43.48 -3.65 -11.98
CA ARG A 172 -43.04 -4.69 -12.93
C ARG A 172 -43.96 -4.67 -14.15
N PHE A 173 -43.39 -4.31 -15.29
CA PHE A 173 -44.02 -4.43 -16.61
C PHE A 173 -43.67 -5.81 -17.19
N PRO A 174 -44.62 -6.70 -17.48
CA PRO A 174 -44.35 -8.04 -18.00
C PRO A 174 -43.73 -8.00 -19.40
N THR A 175 -43.13 -9.13 -19.82
CA THR A 175 -42.64 -9.31 -21.20
C THR A 175 -43.80 -9.09 -22.19
N GLY A 176 -43.61 -8.21 -23.17
CA GLY A 176 -44.65 -7.84 -24.13
C GLY A 176 -45.65 -6.79 -23.64
N PHE A 177 -45.38 -6.12 -22.50
CA PHE A 177 -46.20 -4.99 -22.07
C PHE A 177 -46.24 -3.90 -23.15
N ASN A 178 -47.44 -3.54 -23.61
CA ASN A 178 -47.59 -2.51 -24.63
C ASN A 178 -47.73 -1.13 -23.99
N TYR A 179 -46.64 -0.36 -24.00
CA TYR A 179 -46.59 1.00 -23.47
C TYR A 179 -47.48 2.02 -24.22
N VAL A 180 -47.96 1.68 -25.43
CA VAL A 180 -48.71 2.56 -26.36
C VAL A 180 -47.96 3.90 -26.52
N LYS A 181 -48.57 5.03 -26.14
CA LYS A 181 -47.94 6.36 -26.10
C LYS A 181 -47.50 6.76 -24.68
N GLY A 182 -47.99 6.07 -23.66
CA GLY A 182 -47.67 6.32 -22.26
C GLY A 182 -48.86 6.25 -21.29
N GLY A 183 -48.55 6.39 -20.01
CA GLY A 183 -49.51 6.35 -18.90
C GLY A 183 -48.91 6.88 -17.60
N LYS A 184 -49.78 7.26 -16.67
CA LYS A 184 -49.39 7.82 -15.36
C LYS A 184 -49.19 6.70 -14.35
N LEU A 185 -48.21 6.87 -13.47
CA LEU A 185 -47.95 6.08 -12.27
C LEU A 185 -48.27 6.90 -11.01
N PRO A 186 -48.32 6.26 -9.83
CA PRO A 186 -48.47 6.94 -8.55
C PRO A 186 -47.48 8.09 -8.32
N GLY A 187 -47.90 9.08 -7.53
CA GLY A 187 -47.13 10.28 -7.25
C GLY A 187 -47.59 11.01 -5.99
N LEU A 188 -47.21 12.29 -5.85
CA LEU A 188 -47.51 13.14 -4.69
C LEU A 188 -48.39 14.34 -5.06
N TRP A 189 -49.21 14.79 -4.11
CA TRP A 189 -49.94 16.05 -4.21
C TRP A 189 -49.68 16.97 -3.00
N ILE A 190 -49.76 18.28 -3.27
CA ILE A 190 -49.37 19.38 -2.40
C ILE A 190 -50.50 20.40 -2.38
N GLY A 191 -50.82 20.93 -1.20
CA GLY A 191 -51.86 21.94 -1.03
C GLY A 191 -53.30 21.41 -1.14
N GLU A 192 -54.24 22.34 -1.24
CA GLU A 192 -55.68 22.05 -1.31
C GLU A 192 -56.14 21.81 -2.75
N THR A 193 -57.20 21.01 -2.93
CA THR A 193 -57.84 20.72 -4.23
C THR A 193 -56.83 20.48 -5.36
N GLY A 194 -55.88 19.56 -5.10
CA GLY A 194 -54.60 19.50 -5.81
C GLY A 194 -54.70 19.49 -7.34
N ALA A 195 -53.71 20.13 -7.98
CA ALA A 195 -53.62 20.36 -9.41
C ALA A 195 -53.69 19.05 -10.23
N ASN A 196 -54.90 18.73 -10.70
CA ASN A 196 -55.27 17.47 -11.33
C ASN A 196 -55.85 17.65 -12.75
N GLY A 197 -55.17 18.49 -13.53
CA GLY A 197 -55.39 18.64 -14.98
C GLY A 197 -56.23 19.85 -15.34
N GLY A 198 -55.56 20.94 -15.74
CA GLY A 198 -56.20 22.06 -16.46
C GLY A 198 -55.66 23.45 -16.14
N THR A 199 -55.02 23.66 -14.99
CA THR A 199 -54.51 24.99 -14.59
C THR A 199 -53.29 24.90 -13.68
N HIS A 200 -52.39 25.88 -13.83
CA HIS A 200 -51.36 26.22 -12.85
C HIS A 200 -51.99 27.12 -11.77
N ILE A 201 -51.80 26.80 -10.49
CA ILE A 201 -52.36 27.52 -9.35
C ILE A 201 -51.27 27.77 -8.31
N ASP A 202 -51.32 28.90 -7.59
CA ASP A 202 -50.31 29.25 -6.59
C ASP A 202 -50.44 28.48 -5.26
N ASP A 203 -51.58 27.83 -4.98
CA ASP A 203 -51.86 27.18 -3.69
C ASP A 203 -52.04 25.64 -3.75
N GLY A 204 -51.69 25.02 -4.88
CA GLY A 204 -51.68 23.55 -5.03
C GLY A 204 -50.78 23.06 -6.18
N SER A 205 -50.09 21.95 -5.95
CA SER A 205 -49.15 21.34 -6.91
C SER A 205 -49.28 19.81 -6.94
N SER A 206 -48.80 19.17 -8.00
CA SER A 206 -48.62 17.71 -8.01
C SER A 206 -47.44 17.26 -8.87
N VAL A 207 -46.90 16.09 -8.54
CA VAL A 207 -45.86 15.42 -9.32
C VAL A 207 -46.17 13.94 -9.47
N ARG A 208 -46.11 13.46 -10.71
CA ARG A 208 -46.29 12.06 -11.09
C ARG A 208 -45.15 11.61 -11.97
N ILE A 209 -44.95 10.30 -12.06
CA ILE A 209 -44.05 9.68 -13.01
C ILE A 209 -44.89 9.11 -14.15
N MET A 210 -44.40 9.14 -15.39
CA MET A 210 -45.11 8.58 -16.53
C MET A 210 -44.24 7.60 -17.31
N TRP A 211 -44.81 6.44 -17.65
CA TRP A 211 -44.26 5.64 -18.75
C TRP A 211 -44.63 6.29 -20.08
N ARG A 212 -43.77 6.08 -21.08
CA ARG A 212 -43.92 6.50 -22.47
C ARG A 212 -43.64 5.33 -23.40
N ALA A 213 -43.77 5.56 -24.70
CA ALA A 213 -43.44 4.57 -25.72
C ALA A 213 -42.03 3.96 -25.51
N VAL A 214 -41.86 2.72 -25.99
CA VAL A 214 -40.63 1.91 -25.86
C VAL A 214 -40.08 1.73 -24.43
N GLY A 215 -40.91 1.95 -23.39
CA GLY A 215 -40.51 1.80 -21.99
C GLY A 215 -39.71 2.96 -21.42
N SER A 216 -39.55 4.05 -22.19
CA SER A 216 -38.98 5.29 -21.69
C SER A 216 -39.89 5.94 -20.64
N SER A 217 -39.34 6.81 -19.80
CA SER A 217 -40.08 7.49 -18.73
C SER A 217 -39.75 8.98 -18.63
N GLU A 218 -40.64 9.72 -17.99
CA GLU A 218 -40.53 11.16 -17.70
C GLU A 218 -41.15 11.49 -16.33
N VAL A 219 -40.93 12.72 -15.86
CA VAL A 219 -41.60 13.26 -14.67
C VAL A 219 -42.58 14.35 -15.11
N TYR A 220 -43.81 14.26 -14.61
CA TYR A 220 -44.93 15.10 -15.01
C TYR A 220 -45.35 15.99 -13.84
N LEU A 221 -45.32 17.30 -14.04
CA LEU A 221 -45.45 18.31 -12.99
C LEU A 221 -46.68 19.19 -13.20
N TYR A 222 -47.24 19.66 -12.09
CA TYR A 222 -48.13 20.81 -12.01
C TYR A 222 -47.59 21.70 -10.88
N VAL A 223 -47.19 22.92 -11.23
CA VAL A 223 -46.53 23.92 -10.37
C VAL A 223 -47.00 25.34 -10.75
N PRO A 224 -46.76 26.38 -9.93
CA PRO A 224 -47.05 27.76 -10.28
C PRO A 224 -46.43 28.21 -11.62
N SER A 225 -47.10 29.08 -12.37
CA SER A 225 -46.75 29.41 -13.76
C SER A 225 -45.46 30.24 -13.94
N ASP A 226 -44.98 30.88 -12.88
CA ASP A 226 -43.69 31.58 -12.84
C ASP A 226 -42.49 30.61 -12.71
N GLN A 227 -42.71 29.36 -12.33
CA GLN A 227 -41.68 28.31 -12.32
C GLN A 227 -41.25 27.87 -13.72
N LEU A 228 -42.15 27.96 -14.70
CA LEU A 228 -42.00 27.28 -16.00
C LEU A 228 -40.76 27.70 -16.81
N PRO A 229 -40.40 29.00 -16.91
CA PRO A 229 -39.20 29.42 -17.65
C PRO A 229 -37.90 28.81 -17.13
N ALA A 230 -37.85 28.43 -15.84
CA ALA A 230 -36.68 27.78 -15.24
C ALA A 230 -36.55 26.29 -15.65
N PHE A 231 -37.59 25.68 -16.21
CA PHE A 231 -37.58 24.31 -16.73
C PHE A 231 -37.19 24.19 -18.21
N TYR A 232 -37.23 25.27 -19.00
CA TYR A 232 -36.94 25.24 -20.45
C TYR A 232 -35.53 24.71 -20.79
N GLN A 233 -34.62 24.80 -19.82
CA GLN A 233 -33.23 24.31 -19.88
C GLN A 233 -33.04 22.86 -19.40
N LEU A 234 -34.09 22.19 -18.89
CA LEU A 234 -33.99 20.82 -18.38
C LEU A 234 -33.97 19.79 -19.53
N PRO A 235 -33.17 18.71 -19.44
CA PRO A 235 -33.17 17.64 -20.43
C PRO A 235 -34.57 17.07 -20.64
N GLY A 236 -35.00 16.97 -21.90
CA GLY A 236 -36.33 16.44 -22.25
C GLY A 236 -37.50 17.26 -21.68
N TYR A 237 -37.34 18.57 -21.48
CA TYR A 237 -38.48 19.45 -21.22
C TYR A 237 -39.46 19.43 -22.40
N VAL A 238 -40.75 19.31 -22.11
CA VAL A 238 -41.85 19.47 -23.07
C VAL A 238 -42.98 20.21 -22.38
N ASP A 239 -43.20 21.45 -22.80
CA ASP A 239 -44.44 22.21 -22.58
C ASP A 239 -45.61 21.45 -23.21
N THR A 240 -46.70 21.24 -22.46
CA THR A 240 -47.94 20.61 -22.96
C THR A 240 -49.16 21.56 -22.89
N GLY A 241 -48.90 22.85 -22.74
CA GLY A 241 -49.89 23.88 -22.44
C GLY A 241 -50.52 23.67 -21.07
N ASP A 242 -51.79 24.07 -20.92
CA ASP A 242 -52.57 24.07 -19.68
C ASP A 242 -52.69 22.70 -18.96
N THR A 243 -52.19 21.62 -19.58
CA THR A 243 -52.30 20.25 -19.05
C THR A 243 -51.08 19.78 -18.24
N GLY A 244 -50.06 20.63 -18.04
CA GLY A 244 -48.91 20.42 -17.13
C GLY A 244 -47.59 20.05 -17.83
N ASP A 245 -46.47 20.12 -17.12
CA ASP A 245 -45.13 20.05 -17.70
C ASP A 245 -44.53 18.64 -17.69
N SER A 246 -43.83 18.28 -18.76
CA SER A 246 -42.95 17.11 -18.81
C SER A 246 -41.50 17.54 -18.63
N VAL A 247 -40.78 16.98 -17.66
CA VAL A 247 -39.31 17.12 -17.49
C VAL A 247 -38.62 15.75 -17.50
N TRP A 248 -37.34 15.74 -17.86
CA TRP A 248 -36.49 14.53 -17.90
C TRP A 248 -37.03 13.40 -18.80
N ARG A 249 -37.76 13.76 -19.86
CA ARG A 249 -38.32 12.81 -20.80
C ARG A 249 -37.25 12.01 -21.52
N GLY A 250 -37.33 10.68 -21.41
CA GLY A 250 -36.31 9.77 -21.95
C GLY A 250 -35.03 9.69 -21.11
N SER A 251 -34.95 10.38 -19.96
CA SER A 251 -33.80 10.29 -19.04
C SER A 251 -33.83 9.03 -18.16
N PHE A 252 -34.90 8.24 -18.24
CA PHE A 252 -35.11 7.00 -17.51
C PHE A 252 -35.71 5.94 -18.44
N GLN A 253 -35.38 4.68 -18.20
CA GLN A 253 -35.86 3.54 -18.98
C GLN A 253 -36.32 2.41 -18.04
N TYR A 254 -37.50 1.85 -18.33
CA TYR A 254 -38.00 0.65 -17.66
C TYR A 254 -37.50 -0.63 -18.32
N VAL A 255 -37.23 -1.62 -17.47
CA VAL A 255 -36.98 -3.01 -17.84
C VAL A 255 -38.32 -3.76 -17.85
N THR A 256 -38.53 -4.58 -18.89
CA THR A 256 -39.69 -5.47 -19.03
C THR A 256 -39.32 -6.91 -18.71
N GLY A 257 -40.19 -7.63 -18.00
CA GLY A 257 -40.08 -9.06 -17.80
C GLY A 257 -40.47 -9.49 -16.40
N THR A 258 -39.62 -10.31 -15.78
CA THR A 258 -39.73 -10.74 -14.37
C THR A 258 -39.18 -9.71 -13.38
N GLU A 259 -38.42 -8.72 -13.86
CA GLU A 259 -37.70 -7.75 -13.03
C GLU A 259 -38.59 -6.62 -12.48
N TRP A 260 -38.23 -6.14 -11.29
CA TRP A 260 -38.90 -5.05 -10.60
C TRP A 260 -38.17 -3.73 -10.84
N ASN A 261 -38.84 -2.77 -11.46
CA ASN A 261 -38.33 -1.41 -11.59
C ASN A 261 -38.49 -0.72 -10.23
N ASN A 262 -37.37 -0.23 -9.66
CA ASN A 262 -37.39 0.49 -8.39
C ASN A 262 -37.60 1.98 -8.68
N ILE A 263 -38.65 2.58 -8.10
CA ILE A 263 -39.00 3.98 -8.28
C ILE A 263 -38.95 4.70 -6.93
N THR A 264 -38.30 5.85 -6.90
CA THR A 264 -38.24 6.75 -5.76
C THR A 264 -38.50 8.19 -6.20
N LEU A 265 -39.40 8.88 -5.52
CA LEU A 265 -39.79 10.28 -5.72
C LEU A 265 -39.56 11.05 -4.41
N SER A 266 -38.77 12.12 -4.46
CA SER A 266 -38.45 12.96 -3.29
C SER A 266 -38.82 14.42 -3.58
N VAL A 267 -39.60 15.04 -2.68
CA VAL A 267 -40.24 16.36 -2.89
C VAL A 267 -40.12 17.18 -1.62
N ALA A 268 -39.39 18.30 -1.66
CA ALA A 268 -39.25 19.26 -0.56
C ALA A 268 -39.84 20.62 -0.91
N MET A 269 -40.76 21.11 -0.08
CA MET A 269 -41.40 22.42 -0.22
C MET A 269 -40.39 23.56 -0.23
N ASN A 270 -40.68 24.62 -0.98
CA ASN A 270 -39.91 25.87 -0.95
C ASN A 270 -40.19 26.69 0.30
N THR A 271 -39.24 27.55 0.64
CA THR A 271 -39.38 28.51 1.74
C THR A 271 -40.01 29.82 1.25
N PHE A 272 -40.18 30.76 2.18
CA PHE A 272 -40.74 32.08 1.93
C PHE A 272 -39.90 33.16 2.60
N ALA A 273 -39.73 34.29 1.92
CA ALA A 273 -39.13 35.49 2.48
C ALA A 273 -40.05 36.15 3.53
N ALA A 274 -39.46 37.01 4.35
CA ALA A 274 -40.15 37.70 5.45
C ALA A 274 -41.33 38.56 4.97
N ASN A 275 -41.20 39.16 3.78
CA ASN A 275 -42.23 39.97 3.12
C ASN A 275 -43.42 39.16 2.54
N GLY A 276 -43.36 37.82 2.56
CA GLY A 276 -44.40 36.94 2.00
C GLY A 276 -44.10 36.35 0.62
N THR A 277 -43.01 36.75 -0.07
CA THR A 277 -42.66 36.19 -1.38
C THR A 277 -42.16 34.75 -1.27
N ALA A 278 -42.60 33.87 -2.18
CA ALA A 278 -42.10 32.50 -2.30
C ALA A 278 -40.66 32.48 -2.85
N ASN A 279 -39.80 31.61 -2.30
CA ASN A 279 -38.44 31.41 -2.77
C ASN A 279 -38.35 30.28 -3.82
N TYR A 280 -37.30 30.32 -4.63
CA TYR A 280 -36.96 29.28 -5.61
C TYR A 280 -35.88 28.34 -5.04
N ASP A 281 -36.22 27.63 -3.95
CA ASP A 281 -35.28 26.81 -3.17
C ASP A 281 -35.80 25.42 -2.78
N GLY A 282 -37.02 25.05 -3.20
CA GLY A 282 -37.55 23.69 -3.04
C GLY A 282 -36.83 22.65 -3.89
N TYR A 283 -37.00 21.38 -3.55
CA TYR A 283 -36.32 20.25 -4.19
C TYR A 283 -37.28 19.27 -4.84
N LEU A 284 -36.87 18.74 -6.00
CA LEU A 284 -37.42 17.58 -6.68
C LEU A 284 -36.29 16.60 -6.98
N ALA A 285 -36.50 15.32 -6.71
CA ALA A 285 -35.71 14.26 -7.31
C ALA A 285 -36.57 13.05 -7.68
N VAL A 286 -36.18 12.39 -8.78
CA VAL A 286 -36.73 11.10 -9.18
C VAL A 286 -35.57 10.17 -9.49
N GLN A 287 -35.64 8.94 -8.98
CA GLN A 287 -34.71 7.86 -9.24
C GLN A 287 -35.47 6.64 -9.74
N ILE A 288 -35.04 6.10 -10.87
CA ILE A 288 -35.60 4.88 -11.47
C ILE A 288 -34.44 3.96 -11.81
N ASN A 289 -34.43 2.74 -11.24
CA ASN A 289 -33.39 1.73 -11.48
C ASN A 289 -31.95 2.26 -11.26
N GLY A 290 -31.75 3.02 -10.19
CA GLY A 290 -30.48 3.66 -9.84
C GLY A 290 -30.22 4.99 -10.55
N VAL A 291 -30.69 5.16 -11.79
CA VAL A 291 -30.57 6.43 -12.54
C VAL A 291 -31.37 7.52 -11.83
N LYS A 292 -30.71 8.62 -11.42
CA LYS A 292 -31.30 9.74 -10.68
C LYS A 292 -31.25 11.04 -11.48
N GLN A 293 -32.34 11.78 -11.47
CA GLN A 293 -32.37 13.21 -11.84
C GLN A 293 -32.87 14.03 -10.64
N SER A 294 -32.46 15.30 -10.56
CA SER A 294 -32.93 16.21 -9.51
C SER A 294 -32.80 17.69 -9.87
N TYR A 295 -33.65 18.51 -9.29
CA TYR A 295 -33.68 19.96 -9.43
C TYR A 295 -33.91 20.62 -8.06
N ASN A 296 -33.21 21.73 -7.79
CA ASN A 296 -33.11 22.35 -6.45
C ASN A 296 -33.52 23.82 -6.43
N GLN A 297 -34.29 24.26 -7.42
CA GLN A 297 -34.88 25.61 -7.51
C GLN A 297 -36.39 25.52 -7.78
N MET A 298 -37.07 24.54 -7.17
CA MET A 298 -38.52 24.39 -7.29
C MET A 298 -39.23 25.44 -6.44
N LYS A 299 -40.09 26.26 -7.04
CA LYS A 299 -41.28 26.82 -6.39
C LYS A 299 -42.39 25.78 -6.51
N TRP A 300 -42.66 25.04 -5.43
CA TRP A 300 -43.79 24.13 -5.32
C TRP A 300 -45.09 24.86 -4.93
N ILE A 301 -44.99 26.03 -4.31
CA ILE A 301 -46.14 26.78 -3.81
C ILE A 301 -45.85 28.28 -3.78
N GLY A 302 -46.82 29.10 -4.20
CA GLY A 302 -46.80 30.55 -4.13
C GLY A 302 -47.46 31.13 -2.87
N VAL A 303 -48.23 30.34 -2.14
CA VAL A 303 -48.92 30.73 -0.89
C VAL A 303 -48.30 30.02 0.31
N LYS A 304 -48.16 30.74 1.44
CA LYS A 304 -47.62 30.20 2.71
C LYS A 304 -48.50 29.08 3.29
N ASP A 305 -47.89 28.30 4.17
CA ASP A 305 -48.54 27.35 5.09
C ASP A 305 -49.29 26.16 4.42
N LYS A 306 -49.13 25.97 3.10
CA LYS A 306 -49.51 24.75 2.37
C LYS A 306 -48.34 23.76 2.38
N LEU A 307 -48.65 22.45 2.42
CA LEU A 307 -47.69 21.37 2.72
C LEU A 307 -47.93 20.16 1.80
N ILE A 308 -47.20 19.06 2.01
CA ILE A 308 -47.44 17.81 1.27
C ILE A 308 -48.65 17.11 1.89
N ASN A 309 -49.65 16.76 1.08
CA ASN A 309 -50.97 16.32 1.56
C ASN A 309 -51.25 14.82 1.37
N GLY A 310 -50.56 14.13 0.45
CA GLY A 310 -50.65 12.68 0.34
C GLY A 310 -50.18 12.03 -0.96
N LEU A 311 -50.49 10.73 -1.07
CA LEU A 311 -50.18 9.85 -2.20
C LEU A 311 -51.31 9.85 -3.23
N MET A 312 -51.02 10.35 -4.42
CA MET A 312 -51.89 10.23 -5.59
C MET A 312 -51.71 8.84 -6.20
N MET A 313 -52.40 7.86 -5.62
CA MET A 313 -52.38 6.46 -6.02
C MET A 313 -53.25 6.23 -7.26
N GLN A 314 -52.77 6.72 -8.40
CA GLN A 314 -53.43 6.57 -9.69
C GLN A 314 -52.49 5.94 -10.71
N SER A 315 -53.00 4.98 -11.48
CA SER A 315 -52.29 4.41 -12.62
C SER A 315 -53.24 4.14 -13.78
N PHE A 316 -52.90 4.63 -14.97
CA PHE A 316 -53.71 4.55 -16.19
C PHE A 316 -52.91 4.91 -17.45
N PHE A 317 -53.18 4.24 -18.59
CA PHE A 317 -52.81 4.79 -19.92
C PHE A 317 -53.41 6.19 -20.05
N GLY A 318 -52.61 7.18 -20.47
CA GLY A 318 -52.87 8.58 -20.13
C GLY A 318 -53.00 9.50 -21.33
N GLY A 319 -54.19 9.55 -21.94
CA GLY A 319 -54.45 10.33 -23.15
C GLY A 319 -55.73 11.16 -23.18
N SER A 320 -55.77 12.09 -24.14
CA SER A 320 -56.96 12.84 -24.59
C SER A 320 -58.02 11.93 -25.21
N ASP A 321 -57.58 11.01 -26.07
CA ASP A 321 -58.36 10.30 -27.09
C ASP A 321 -57.96 8.82 -27.21
N THR A 322 -58.71 8.07 -28.01
CA THR A 322 -58.59 6.62 -28.17
C THR A 322 -57.27 6.14 -28.77
N SER A 323 -56.42 7.00 -29.35
CA SER A 323 -55.09 6.61 -29.84
C SER A 323 -54.07 6.33 -28.73
N TRP A 324 -54.49 6.44 -27.46
CA TRP A 324 -53.77 6.03 -26.26
C TRP A 324 -54.27 4.70 -25.68
N ALA A 325 -55.28 4.08 -26.29
CA ALA A 325 -55.90 2.87 -25.77
C ALA A 325 -54.98 1.64 -25.85
N SER A 326 -55.00 0.85 -24.78
CA SER A 326 -54.37 -0.47 -24.78
C SER A 326 -55.01 -1.37 -25.87
N PRO A 327 -54.24 -1.96 -26.79
CA PRO A 327 -54.80 -2.81 -27.86
C PRO A 327 -55.21 -4.21 -27.37
N THR A 328 -54.75 -4.61 -26.19
CA THR A 328 -55.10 -5.88 -25.52
C THR A 328 -55.37 -5.63 -24.06
N ASP A 329 -55.80 -6.66 -23.33
CA ASP A 329 -55.60 -6.66 -21.88
C ASP A 329 -54.10 -6.56 -21.57
N GLN A 330 -53.75 -5.70 -20.63
CA GLN A 330 -52.41 -5.45 -20.15
C GLN A 330 -52.40 -5.51 -18.62
N TYR A 331 -51.26 -5.85 -18.03
CA TYR A 331 -51.11 -6.04 -16.59
C TYR A 331 -49.81 -5.38 -16.12
N VAL A 332 -49.84 -4.77 -14.94
CA VAL A 332 -48.65 -4.21 -14.30
C VAL A 332 -48.70 -4.57 -12.81
N ASP A 333 -47.60 -5.08 -12.28
CA ASP A 333 -47.51 -5.45 -10.86
C ASP A 333 -46.84 -4.35 -10.06
N TYR A 334 -47.26 -4.19 -8.81
CA TYR A 334 -46.79 -3.17 -7.88
C TYR A 334 -46.46 -3.80 -6.52
N SER A 335 -45.37 -3.39 -5.88
CA SER A 335 -44.96 -3.90 -4.56
C SER A 335 -44.11 -2.90 -3.78
N GLN A 336 -43.85 -3.22 -2.50
CA GLN A 336 -42.90 -2.49 -1.63
C GLN A 336 -43.12 -0.97 -1.61
N PHE A 337 -44.35 -0.57 -1.29
CA PHE A 337 -44.71 0.82 -1.07
C PHE A 337 -44.19 1.29 0.29
N THR A 338 -43.31 2.28 0.30
CA THR A 338 -42.74 2.88 1.51
C THR A 338 -42.81 4.40 1.41
N MET A 339 -43.19 5.04 2.52
CA MET A 339 -43.21 6.50 2.64
C MET A 339 -42.39 6.95 3.84
N VAL A 340 -41.59 7.99 3.66
CA VAL A 340 -40.79 8.62 4.71
C VAL A 340 -41.10 10.11 4.71
N THR A 341 -41.59 10.62 5.83
CA THR A 341 -42.11 12.00 5.97
C THR A 341 -41.18 12.88 6.82
N SER A 342 -40.06 12.31 7.28
CA SER A 342 -39.34 12.71 8.49
C SER A 342 -37.91 12.08 8.55
N PHE A 343 -36.85 12.92 8.48
CA PHE A 343 -35.41 12.58 8.32
C PHE A 343 -34.45 13.79 8.72
N PRO A 344 -33.48 14.34 7.92
CA PRO A 344 -32.86 15.73 8.10
C PRO A 344 -32.65 16.70 6.86
N TRP A 345 -33.23 17.94 6.77
CA TRP A 345 -32.97 18.97 5.69
C TRP A 345 -31.88 19.92 6.15
N ASN A 346 -30.67 19.38 6.19
CA ASN A 346 -29.59 20.24 5.77
C ASN A 346 -29.66 20.40 4.24
N ARG A 347 -29.17 21.55 3.82
CA ARG A 347 -28.21 21.67 2.71
C ARG A 347 -27.10 20.60 2.89
N GLU A 348 -27.32 19.41 2.31
CA GLU A 348 -26.54 18.17 2.55
C GLU A 348 -26.49 17.74 4.04
N MET A 349 -27.45 16.94 4.53
CA MET A 349 -27.23 16.23 5.81
C MET A 349 -26.46 14.97 5.52
N LEU A 350 -25.23 15.06 5.98
CA LEU A 350 -24.29 13.98 6.09
C LEU A 350 -24.78 13.11 7.29
N ASP A 351 -24.75 11.80 7.15
CA ASP A 351 -25.28 10.81 8.09
C ASP A 351 -24.20 10.44 9.14
N ASN A 352 -24.55 10.31 10.42
CA ASN A 352 -23.60 9.72 11.39
C ASN A 352 -23.60 8.19 11.24
N ILE A 353 -22.42 7.55 11.34
CA ILE A 353 -22.28 6.09 11.26
C ILE A 353 -21.40 5.59 12.41
N ILE A 354 -21.77 4.48 13.05
CA ILE A 354 -20.89 3.77 13.99
C ILE A 354 -20.14 2.68 13.24
N VAL A 355 -18.84 2.51 13.51
CA VAL A 355 -18.07 1.34 13.07
C VAL A 355 -17.53 0.63 14.30
N ILE A 356 -17.95 -0.61 14.51
CA ILE A 356 -17.43 -1.48 15.57
C ILE A 356 -16.07 -2.00 15.14
N GLY A 357 -15.11 -2.04 16.06
CA GLY A 357 -13.77 -2.60 15.87
C GLY A 357 -12.68 -1.54 15.62
N SER A 358 -11.43 -1.97 15.83
CA SER A 358 -10.24 -1.11 15.87
C SER A 358 -9.26 -1.33 14.71
N GLY A 359 -9.57 -2.19 13.73
CA GLY A 359 -8.67 -2.70 12.69
C GLY A 359 -8.74 -2.03 11.29
N SER A 360 -8.37 -2.78 10.25
CA SER A 360 -7.94 -2.25 8.92
C SER A 360 -9.10 -1.97 8.03
N ARG A 361 -9.82 -3.04 7.69
CA ARG A 361 -11.26 -3.08 7.60
C ARG A 361 -11.93 -1.85 8.19
N GLU A 362 -11.96 -1.70 9.51
CA GLU A 362 -12.76 -0.70 10.19
C GLU A 362 -12.37 0.73 9.81
N HIS A 363 -11.07 1.03 9.77
CA HIS A 363 -10.57 2.31 9.26
C HIS A 363 -10.78 2.49 7.75
N ALA A 364 -10.61 1.45 6.93
CA ALA A 364 -10.75 1.54 5.47
C ALA A 364 -12.21 1.72 5.07
N ILE A 365 -13.12 1.02 5.75
CA ILE A 365 -14.57 1.25 5.76
C ILE A 365 -14.83 2.71 6.14
N ALA A 366 -14.34 3.19 7.29
CA ALA A 366 -14.53 4.57 7.72
C ALA A 366 -14.00 5.59 6.70
N TRP A 367 -12.80 5.38 6.15
CA TRP A 367 -12.18 6.22 5.13
C TRP A 367 -12.97 6.28 3.83
N LYS A 368 -13.50 5.14 3.36
CA LYS A 368 -14.35 5.08 2.16
C LYS A 368 -15.73 5.69 2.41
N LEU A 369 -16.35 5.41 3.56
CA LEU A 369 -17.61 6.03 3.98
C LEU A 369 -17.48 7.56 4.07
N LEU A 370 -16.38 8.09 4.63
CA LEU A 370 -16.13 9.54 4.64
C LEU A 370 -15.96 10.17 3.25
N LYS A 371 -15.59 9.41 2.21
CA LYS A 371 -15.56 9.93 0.84
C LYS A 371 -16.95 10.06 0.23
N SER A 372 -17.97 9.45 0.82
CA SER A 372 -19.37 9.70 0.45
C SER A 372 -19.77 11.11 0.91
N LYS A 373 -20.41 11.88 0.02
CA LYS A 373 -21.05 13.18 0.33
C LYS A 373 -22.32 13.03 1.19
N LYS A 374 -22.34 12.02 2.05
CA LYS A 374 -23.46 11.62 2.90
C LYS A 374 -23.03 11.13 4.28
N VAL A 375 -21.78 11.29 4.72
CA VAL A 375 -21.36 10.76 6.03
C VAL A 375 -20.75 11.87 6.86
N ASN A 376 -21.45 12.33 7.90
CA ASN A 376 -21.07 13.50 8.70
C ASN A 376 -19.87 13.14 9.57
N LYS A 377 -20.14 12.28 10.55
CA LYS A 377 -19.19 11.79 11.52
C LYS A 377 -19.25 10.27 11.60
N ILE A 378 -18.08 9.65 11.64
CA ILE A 378 -17.97 8.22 11.93
C ILE A 378 -17.52 8.06 13.38
N TYR A 379 -18.14 7.14 14.10
CA TYR A 379 -17.88 6.85 15.51
C TYR A 379 -17.30 5.45 15.64
N MET A 380 -15.99 5.37 15.89
CA MET A 380 -15.28 4.11 16.05
C MET A 380 -15.47 3.58 17.48
N VAL A 381 -15.95 2.34 17.64
CA VAL A 381 -16.21 1.72 18.95
C VAL A 381 -15.37 0.45 19.15
N PRO A 382 -14.52 0.34 20.19
CA PRO A 382 -14.18 1.39 21.16
C PRO A 382 -13.34 2.52 20.54
N GLY A 383 -12.60 2.23 19.47
CA GLY A 383 -11.84 3.26 18.79
C GLY A 383 -10.81 2.73 17.81
N ASN A 384 -10.44 3.60 16.88
CA ASN A 384 -9.32 3.47 15.99
C ASN A 384 -8.78 4.90 15.82
N GLY A 385 -7.69 5.29 16.49
CA GLY A 385 -7.29 6.71 16.60
C GLY A 385 -6.73 7.37 15.33
N SER A 386 -7.02 6.85 14.13
CA SER A 386 -6.72 7.40 12.78
C SER A 386 -7.28 8.79 12.46
N ILE A 387 -7.67 9.52 13.49
CA ILE A 387 -8.80 10.44 13.47
C ILE A 387 -8.36 11.89 13.50
N THR A 388 -7.21 12.17 14.10
CA THR A 388 -6.61 13.51 14.20
C THR A 388 -6.39 14.20 12.85
N THR A 389 -6.37 13.45 11.75
CA THR A 389 -6.18 13.94 10.38
C THR A 389 -7.47 14.02 9.56
N SER A 390 -8.64 13.75 10.16
CA SER A 390 -9.94 13.58 9.47
C SER A 390 -10.86 14.81 9.51
N ASN A 391 -10.32 16.03 9.69
CA ASN A 391 -11.10 17.28 9.83
C ASN A 391 -12.22 17.21 10.90
N GLY A 392 -12.04 16.43 11.97
CA GLY A 392 -13.04 16.24 13.04
C GLY A 392 -14.27 15.39 12.65
N ARG A 393 -14.18 14.65 11.53
CA ARG A 393 -15.29 13.83 10.98
C ARG A 393 -15.16 12.33 11.26
N ILE A 394 -14.17 11.90 12.04
CA ILE A 394 -14.24 10.64 12.78
C ILE A 394 -14.11 10.98 14.27
N ASN A 395 -14.63 10.14 15.16
CA ASN A 395 -14.57 10.26 16.62
C ASN A 395 -14.35 8.86 17.23
N ASN A 396 -13.63 8.76 18.35
CA ASN A 396 -13.51 7.51 19.11
C ASN A 396 -14.53 7.48 20.24
N ALA A 397 -14.96 6.28 20.63
CA ALA A 397 -15.93 6.04 21.70
C ALA A 397 -15.42 4.97 22.68
N PRO A 398 -14.29 5.21 23.37
CA PRO A 398 -13.55 4.15 24.09
C PRO A 398 -14.30 3.58 25.28
N ASN A 399 -15.28 4.33 25.80
CA ASN A 399 -16.08 3.95 26.96
C ASN A 399 -17.32 3.13 26.60
N VAL A 400 -17.54 2.85 25.30
CA VAL A 400 -18.72 2.10 24.81
C VAL A 400 -18.35 0.64 24.59
N ALA A 401 -18.98 -0.26 25.35
CA ALA A 401 -18.76 -1.70 25.24
C ALA A 401 -19.36 -2.27 23.94
N ILE A 402 -18.69 -3.27 23.36
CA ILE A 402 -19.20 -3.99 22.18
C ILE A 402 -20.26 -5.01 22.62
N ASN A 403 -21.49 -4.55 22.83
CA ASN A 403 -22.68 -5.39 23.00
C ASN A 403 -23.91 -4.66 22.45
N ALA A 404 -24.98 -5.39 22.12
CA ALA A 404 -26.13 -4.83 21.43
C ALA A 404 -26.91 -3.76 22.23
N GLU A 405 -26.76 -3.68 23.55
CA GLU A 405 -27.42 -2.67 24.37
C GLU A 405 -26.60 -1.38 24.47
N SER A 406 -25.31 -1.48 24.79
CA SER A 406 -24.39 -0.34 24.78
C SER A 406 -24.30 0.30 23.40
N ILE A 407 -24.20 -0.50 22.33
CA ILE A 407 -24.18 0.03 20.96
C ILE A 407 -25.52 0.66 20.56
N ALA A 408 -26.66 0.07 20.90
CA ALA A 408 -27.97 0.66 20.55
C ALA A 408 -28.27 1.96 21.32
N ASN A 409 -27.81 2.08 22.56
CA ASN A 409 -27.94 3.31 23.34
C ASN A 409 -27.00 4.40 22.78
N PHE A 410 -25.75 4.07 22.49
CA PHE A 410 -24.80 4.99 21.87
C PHE A 410 -25.22 5.42 20.45
N SER A 411 -25.87 4.52 19.69
CA SER A 411 -26.45 4.84 18.38
C SER A 411 -27.50 5.95 18.47
N LYS A 412 -28.29 6.00 19.55
CA LYS A 412 -29.26 7.08 19.80
C LYS A 412 -28.54 8.37 20.24
N GLU A 413 -27.57 8.25 21.14
CA GLU A 413 -26.78 9.38 21.64
C GLU A 413 -26.10 10.18 20.52
N VAL A 414 -25.47 9.48 19.56
CA VAL A 414 -24.78 10.12 18.42
C VAL A 414 -25.63 10.25 17.17
N ASN A 415 -26.93 9.93 17.23
CA ASN A 415 -27.86 9.90 16.08
C ASN A 415 -27.30 9.12 14.87
N ALA A 416 -26.79 7.91 15.11
CA ALA A 416 -26.20 7.05 14.09
C ALA A 416 -27.29 6.45 13.18
N SER A 417 -27.16 6.71 11.88
CA SER A 417 -28.00 6.13 10.82
C SER A 417 -27.78 4.63 10.61
N MET A 418 -26.58 4.14 10.91
CA MET A 418 -26.16 2.76 10.68
C MET A 418 -24.98 2.38 11.58
N VAL A 419 -24.94 1.11 11.99
CA VAL A 419 -23.75 0.46 12.56
C VAL A 419 -23.13 -0.43 11.49
N VAL A 420 -21.81 -0.38 11.30
CA VAL A 420 -21.05 -1.38 10.55
C VAL A 420 -20.26 -2.23 11.56
N VAL A 421 -20.50 -3.54 11.60
CA VAL A 421 -19.79 -4.41 12.54
C VAL A 421 -18.49 -4.89 11.91
N GLY A 422 -17.36 -4.48 12.48
CA GLY A 422 -16.03 -4.84 12.00
C GLY A 422 -15.54 -6.22 12.43
N PRO A 423 -15.48 -6.59 13.72
CA PRO A 423 -14.85 -7.86 14.08
C PRO A 423 -15.77 -9.07 13.87
N GLU A 424 -15.16 -10.15 13.39
CA GLU A 424 -15.73 -11.46 13.10
C GLU A 424 -16.39 -12.12 14.32
N VAL A 425 -15.78 -11.97 15.51
CA VAL A 425 -16.28 -12.54 16.76
C VAL A 425 -17.67 -11.97 17.13
N PRO A 426 -17.88 -10.64 17.26
CA PRO A 426 -19.21 -10.02 17.38
C PRO A 426 -20.26 -10.46 16.36
N LEU A 427 -19.87 -10.86 15.15
CA LEU A 427 -20.81 -11.37 14.13
C LEU A 427 -21.21 -12.82 14.41
N VAL A 428 -20.27 -13.67 14.82
CA VAL A 428 -20.53 -15.03 15.31
C VAL A 428 -21.32 -15.02 16.63
N ASP A 429 -21.11 -14.03 17.50
CA ASP A 429 -21.91 -13.82 18.71
C ASP A 429 -23.35 -13.36 18.39
N GLY A 430 -23.55 -12.68 17.25
CA GLY A 430 -24.85 -12.26 16.73
C GLY A 430 -25.21 -10.79 16.90
N LEU A 431 -24.24 -9.91 17.18
CA LEU A 431 -24.43 -8.47 17.38
C LEU A 431 -25.25 -7.81 16.26
N ALA A 432 -25.01 -8.21 15.00
CA ALA A 432 -25.71 -7.65 13.86
C ALA A 432 -27.21 -8.02 13.81
N ASP A 433 -27.60 -9.18 14.34
CA ASP A 433 -29.01 -9.59 14.43
C ASP A 433 -29.71 -8.90 15.62
N ASP A 434 -28.99 -8.74 16.73
CA ASP A 434 -29.51 -8.05 17.93
C ASP A 434 -29.73 -6.55 17.70
N LEU A 435 -28.84 -5.89 16.96
CA LEU A 435 -29.00 -4.48 16.58
C LEU A 435 -30.20 -4.29 15.66
N LYS A 436 -30.37 -5.15 14.64
CA LYS A 436 -31.55 -5.17 13.76
C LYS A 436 -32.83 -5.37 14.58
N ARG A 437 -32.84 -6.29 15.55
CA ARG A 437 -33.98 -6.50 16.48
C ARG A 437 -34.26 -5.31 17.40
N LYS A 438 -33.25 -4.51 17.77
CA LYS A 438 -33.39 -3.25 18.54
C LYS A 438 -33.73 -2.04 17.65
N GLY A 439 -34.00 -2.23 16.35
CA GLY A 439 -34.36 -1.16 15.42
C GLY A 439 -33.17 -0.33 14.91
N VAL A 440 -31.94 -0.77 15.15
CA VAL A 440 -30.71 -0.09 14.71
C VAL A 440 -30.27 -0.70 13.37
N PRO A 441 -30.22 0.07 12.26
CA PRO A 441 -29.75 -0.45 10.98
C PRO A 441 -28.30 -0.93 11.10
N CYS A 442 -28.03 -2.16 10.70
CA CYS A 442 -26.73 -2.79 10.90
C CYS A 442 -26.23 -3.49 9.64
N PHE A 443 -25.07 -3.08 9.14
CA PHE A 443 -24.31 -3.75 8.10
C PHE A 443 -23.38 -4.81 8.73
N GLY A 444 -23.41 -6.01 8.15
CA GLY A 444 -22.73 -7.21 8.64
C GLY A 444 -23.63 -8.45 8.53
N PRO A 445 -23.05 -9.64 8.32
CA PRO A 445 -23.75 -10.91 8.21
C PRO A 445 -24.60 -11.21 9.47
N SER A 446 -25.64 -12.03 9.30
CA SER A 446 -26.31 -12.64 10.46
C SER A 446 -25.40 -13.68 11.11
N ARG A 447 -25.67 -14.05 12.37
CA ARG A 447 -24.95 -15.13 13.06
C ARG A 447 -24.94 -16.43 12.25
N ALA A 448 -26.06 -16.75 11.63
CA ALA A 448 -26.21 -17.94 10.79
C ALA A 448 -25.43 -17.82 9.46
N ALA A 449 -25.07 -16.62 9.01
CA ALA A 449 -24.14 -16.45 7.89
C ALA A 449 -22.67 -16.50 8.36
N ALA A 450 -22.35 -15.90 9.51
CA ALA A 450 -21.01 -15.92 10.10
C ALA A 450 -20.52 -17.33 10.50
N GLU A 451 -21.40 -18.32 10.66
CA GLU A 451 -21.03 -19.72 10.95
C GLU A 451 -20.08 -20.34 9.90
N ILE A 452 -20.10 -19.89 8.63
CA ILE A 452 -19.15 -20.38 7.60
C ILE A 452 -17.71 -19.88 7.82
N GLU A 453 -17.53 -18.80 8.60
CA GLU A 453 -16.26 -18.38 9.19
C GLU A 453 -15.96 -19.17 10.45
N GLY A 454 -16.92 -19.18 11.38
CA GLY A 454 -16.73 -19.62 12.76
C GLY A 454 -16.66 -21.13 12.98
N SER A 455 -17.07 -21.96 12.01
CA SER A 455 -16.90 -23.41 12.04
C SER A 455 -16.27 -23.93 10.75
N LYS A 456 -15.06 -24.49 10.84
CA LYS A 456 -14.37 -25.10 9.70
C LYS A 456 -15.06 -26.40 9.23
N CYS A 457 -15.68 -27.14 10.14
CA CYS A 457 -16.47 -28.33 9.81
C CYS A 457 -17.78 -27.96 9.10
N PHE A 458 -18.52 -26.95 9.59
CA PHE A 458 -19.69 -26.43 8.86
C PHE A 458 -19.29 -25.97 7.46
N SER A 459 -18.21 -25.20 7.34
CA SER A 459 -17.70 -24.68 6.07
C SER A 459 -17.38 -25.80 5.07
N LYS A 460 -16.68 -26.85 5.50
CA LYS A 460 -16.34 -28.01 4.65
C LYS A 460 -17.55 -28.87 4.30
N ALA A 461 -18.45 -29.12 5.24
CA ALA A 461 -19.71 -29.82 4.98
C ALA A 461 -20.60 -29.04 3.99
N PHE A 462 -20.67 -27.71 4.14
CA PHE A 462 -21.38 -26.82 3.22
C PHE A 462 -20.79 -26.87 1.80
N MET A 463 -19.45 -26.78 1.66
CA MET A 463 -18.77 -26.92 0.36
C MET A 463 -19.18 -28.22 -0.35
N HIS A 464 -19.13 -29.35 0.38
CA HIS A 464 -19.50 -30.66 -0.16
C HIS A 464 -20.98 -30.73 -0.57
N ARG A 465 -21.92 -30.25 0.27
CA ARG A 465 -23.37 -30.25 -0.03
C ARG A 465 -23.73 -29.47 -1.31
N HIS A 466 -23.07 -28.35 -1.57
CA HIS A 466 -23.35 -27.49 -2.72
C HIS A 466 -22.46 -27.74 -3.95
N GLY A 467 -21.66 -28.81 -3.94
CA GLY A 467 -20.80 -29.20 -5.07
C GLY A 467 -19.61 -28.26 -5.31
N ILE A 468 -19.20 -27.50 -4.30
CA ILE A 468 -18.08 -26.56 -4.38
C ILE A 468 -16.77 -27.36 -4.26
N PRO A 469 -15.79 -27.21 -5.19
CA PRO A 469 -14.55 -27.98 -5.16
C PRO A 469 -13.74 -27.79 -3.88
N THR A 470 -13.52 -28.85 -3.10
CA THR A 470 -12.74 -28.84 -1.85
C THR A 470 -11.78 -30.05 -1.79
N ALA A 471 -10.71 -29.92 -1.00
CA ALA A 471 -9.89 -31.04 -0.54
C ALA A 471 -10.78 -32.18 -0.03
N ALA A 472 -10.38 -33.43 -0.24
CA ALA A 472 -10.96 -34.56 0.48
C ALA A 472 -10.80 -34.34 1.99
N PHE A 473 -11.84 -34.57 2.77
CA PHE A 473 -11.83 -34.30 4.21
C PHE A 473 -12.80 -35.20 4.95
N GLN A 474 -12.62 -35.30 6.27
CA GLN A 474 -13.64 -35.78 7.20
C GLN A 474 -13.54 -34.99 8.52
N SER A 475 -14.66 -34.84 9.22
CA SER A 475 -14.77 -34.10 10.49
C SER A 475 -15.00 -35.06 11.66
N PHE A 476 -14.43 -34.73 12.83
CA PHE A 476 -14.41 -35.61 13.98
C PHE A 476 -14.62 -34.86 15.31
N THR A 477 -15.43 -35.46 16.18
CA THR A 477 -15.64 -35.04 17.58
C THR A 477 -15.02 -35.99 18.59
N LYS A 478 -14.46 -37.13 18.14
CA LYS A 478 -13.68 -38.06 18.96
C LYS A 478 -12.27 -38.22 18.41
N TYR A 479 -11.31 -38.38 19.32
CA TYR A 479 -9.90 -38.53 19.00
C TYR A 479 -9.62 -39.86 18.30
N GLU A 480 -10.24 -40.94 18.75
CA GLU A 480 -10.04 -42.31 18.25
C GLU A 480 -10.51 -42.44 16.79
N ASP A 481 -11.69 -41.90 16.49
CA ASP A 481 -12.27 -41.89 15.15
C ASP A 481 -11.39 -41.06 14.17
N ALA A 482 -10.81 -39.95 14.64
CA ALA A 482 -9.89 -39.11 13.86
C ALA A 482 -8.53 -39.79 13.59
N VAL A 483 -7.98 -40.50 14.59
CA VAL A 483 -6.76 -41.30 14.44
C VAL A 483 -6.96 -42.41 13.41
N GLY A 484 -8.06 -43.17 13.51
CA GLY A 484 -8.36 -44.24 12.55
C GLY A 484 -8.49 -43.74 11.10
N TYR A 485 -9.01 -42.52 10.90
CA TYR A 485 -9.02 -41.89 9.57
C TYR A 485 -7.62 -41.56 9.07
N VAL A 486 -6.77 -40.90 9.88
CA VAL A 486 -5.37 -40.62 9.55
C VAL A 486 -4.59 -41.89 9.23
N GLU A 487 -4.84 -42.98 9.95
CA GLU A 487 -4.24 -44.28 9.66
C GLU A 487 -4.75 -44.88 8.34
N SER A 488 -6.04 -44.73 8.01
CA SER A 488 -6.64 -45.26 6.79
C SER A 488 -6.21 -44.56 5.48
N VAL A 489 -5.91 -43.25 5.50
CA VAL A 489 -5.66 -42.48 4.26
C VAL A 489 -4.26 -42.69 3.69
N GLY A 490 -4.16 -42.80 2.36
CA GLY A 490 -2.88 -42.96 1.64
C GLY A 490 -2.16 -41.67 1.27
N HIS A 491 -2.44 -40.55 1.95
CA HIS A 491 -1.92 -39.22 1.61
C HIS A 491 -1.67 -38.36 2.86
N ASN A 492 -0.84 -37.32 2.74
CA ASN A 492 -0.54 -36.37 3.81
C ASN A 492 -1.79 -35.53 4.16
N VAL A 493 -1.90 -35.12 5.42
CA VAL A 493 -3.10 -34.47 5.97
C VAL A 493 -2.79 -33.11 6.61
N VAL A 494 -3.82 -32.27 6.69
CA VAL A 494 -3.84 -31.01 7.45
C VAL A 494 -4.96 -31.11 8.48
N ILE A 495 -4.66 -30.70 9.72
CA ILE A 495 -5.59 -30.74 10.85
C ILE A 495 -6.03 -29.32 11.18
N LYS A 496 -7.33 -29.09 11.34
CA LYS A 496 -7.90 -27.77 11.65
C LYS A 496 -8.87 -27.86 12.81
N ALA A 497 -8.68 -27.01 13.82
CA ALA A 497 -9.68 -26.77 14.85
C ALA A 497 -10.94 -26.16 14.19
N SER A 498 -12.14 -26.53 14.65
CA SER A 498 -13.38 -26.06 14.03
C SER A 498 -13.67 -24.60 14.35
N GLY A 499 -13.53 -24.20 15.62
CA GLY A 499 -13.95 -22.89 16.14
C GLY A 499 -13.01 -21.71 15.87
N CYS A 500 -13.45 -20.50 16.24
CA CYS A 500 -12.66 -19.26 16.25
C CYS A 500 -11.53 -19.27 17.30
N ALA A 501 -10.44 -19.98 17.00
CA ALA A 501 -9.22 -19.93 17.80
C ALA A 501 -8.55 -18.54 17.74
N ALA A 502 -7.85 -18.14 18.82
CA ALA A 502 -7.06 -16.91 18.89
C ALA A 502 -5.73 -17.05 18.11
N GLY A 503 -5.83 -17.24 16.80
CA GLY A 503 -4.73 -17.54 15.88
C GLY A 503 -5.18 -18.51 14.78
N LYS A 504 -4.33 -18.77 13.79
CA LYS A 504 -4.62 -19.76 12.74
C LYS A 504 -4.47 -21.18 13.31
N GLY A 505 -5.57 -21.73 13.85
CA GLY A 505 -5.70 -23.09 14.39
C GLY A 505 -5.61 -24.19 13.33
N VAL A 506 -4.52 -24.19 12.55
CA VAL A 506 -4.24 -25.08 11.42
C VAL A 506 -2.85 -25.69 11.62
N LEU A 507 -2.79 -27.01 11.74
CA LEU A 507 -1.56 -27.78 11.92
C LEU A 507 -1.28 -28.58 10.65
N ILE A 508 -0.04 -28.51 10.16
CA ILE A 508 0.43 -29.19 8.93
C ILE A 508 1.49 -30.22 9.36
N PRO A 509 1.08 -31.43 9.79
CA PRO A 509 2.01 -32.49 10.15
C PRO A 509 2.75 -33.03 8.92
N ALA A 510 4.03 -33.35 9.08
CA ALA A 510 4.86 -33.94 8.03
C ALA A 510 4.57 -35.43 7.80
N ASP A 511 4.12 -36.15 8.83
CA ASP A 511 3.78 -37.58 8.77
C ASP A 511 2.55 -37.94 9.64
N LYS A 512 2.12 -39.22 9.59
CA LYS A 512 0.97 -39.71 10.36
C LYS A 512 1.18 -39.68 11.89
N LYS A 513 2.43 -39.82 12.37
CA LYS A 513 2.76 -39.81 13.80
C LYS A 513 2.70 -38.39 14.35
N GLU A 514 3.18 -37.40 13.59
CA GLU A 514 2.96 -35.99 13.93
C GLU A 514 1.48 -35.62 13.82
N ALA A 515 0.73 -36.18 12.86
CA ALA A 515 -0.71 -35.96 12.75
C ALA A 515 -1.49 -36.45 13.97
N ILE A 516 -1.22 -37.65 14.50
CA ILE A 516 -1.92 -38.13 15.72
C ILE A 516 -1.51 -37.33 16.96
N ALA A 517 -0.25 -36.85 17.03
CA ALA A 517 0.21 -35.96 18.09
C ALA A 517 -0.47 -34.58 18.03
N ALA A 518 -0.68 -34.04 16.82
CA ALA A 518 -1.44 -32.82 16.58
C ALA A 518 -2.93 -32.99 16.92
N LEU A 519 -3.55 -34.13 16.56
CA LEU A 519 -4.92 -34.46 16.98
C LEU A 519 -5.04 -34.49 18.50
N LYS A 520 -4.08 -35.10 19.22
CA LYS A 520 -4.08 -35.13 20.70
C LYS A 520 -4.00 -33.72 21.29
N ARG A 521 -3.09 -32.88 20.80
CA ARG A 521 -2.94 -31.47 21.23
C ARG A 521 -4.23 -30.67 21.12
N VAL A 522 -4.94 -30.81 19.99
CA VAL A 522 -6.20 -30.10 19.74
C VAL A 522 -7.37 -30.71 20.53
N MET A 523 -7.57 -32.02 20.42
CA MET A 523 -8.80 -32.69 20.90
C MET A 523 -8.76 -33.12 22.36
N VAL A 524 -7.59 -33.47 22.89
CA VAL A 524 -7.42 -34.01 24.26
C VAL A 524 -6.79 -32.97 25.17
N ASP A 525 -5.71 -32.33 24.73
CA ASP A 525 -4.96 -31.35 25.53
C ASP A 525 -5.55 -29.93 25.45
N LYS A 526 -6.58 -29.73 24.60
CA LYS A 526 -7.40 -28.51 24.46
C LYS A 526 -6.59 -27.21 24.28
N GLU A 527 -5.52 -27.27 23.48
CA GLU A 527 -4.65 -26.12 23.18
C GLU A 527 -5.40 -24.89 22.63
N PHE A 528 -6.52 -25.11 21.94
CA PHE A 528 -7.40 -24.04 21.40
C PHE A 528 -8.74 -23.91 22.16
N GLY A 529 -8.83 -24.43 23.39
CA GLY A 529 -10.08 -24.48 24.15
C GLY A 529 -11.17 -25.29 23.44
N SER A 530 -12.41 -24.82 23.53
CA SER A 530 -13.57 -25.46 22.88
C SER A 530 -13.52 -25.46 21.34
N ALA A 531 -12.67 -24.65 20.71
CA ALA A 531 -12.43 -24.77 19.27
C ALA A 531 -11.81 -26.13 18.89
N GLY A 532 -11.22 -26.85 19.85
CA GLY A 532 -10.75 -28.23 19.73
C GLY A 532 -11.74 -29.31 20.18
N ASP A 533 -13.03 -28.99 20.39
CA ASP A 533 -14.08 -30.01 20.59
C ASP A 533 -14.47 -30.73 19.29
N GLU A 534 -14.13 -30.16 18.15
CA GLU A 534 -14.35 -30.71 16.82
C GLU A 534 -13.18 -30.32 15.89
N VAL A 535 -12.74 -31.24 15.02
CA VAL A 535 -11.66 -31.00 14.06
C VAL A 535 -12.02 -31.44 12.65
N VAL A 536 -11.45 -30.76 11.64
CA VAL A 536 -11.34 -31.26 10.26
C VAL A 536 -9.99 -31.93 10.10
N VAL A 537 -9.97 -33.12 9.53
CA VAL A 537 -8.77 -33.70 8.88
C VAL A 537 -9.01 -33.65 7.37
N GLU A 538 -8.18 -32.89 6.65
CA GLU A 538 -8.27 -32.78 5.18
C GLU A 538 -6.97 -33.21 4.50
N GLN A 539 -7.06 -33.56 3.22
CA GLN A 539 -5.92 -33.81 2.35
C GLN A 539 -5.02 -32.58 2.22
N PHE A 540 -3.71 -32.76 2.36
CA PHE A 540 -2.70 -31.76 2.01
C PHE A 540 -2.62 -31.56 0.48
N ILE A 541 -2.48 -30.31 0.03
CA ILE A 541 -2.47 -29.91 -1.38
C ILE A 541 -1.32 -28.93 -1.62
N ASP A 542 -0.64 -29.08 -2.75
CA ASP A 542 0.54 -28.34 -3.17
C ASP A 542 0.33 -27.69 -4.56
N GLY A 543 0.95 -26.53 -4.80
CA GLY A 543 0.78 -25.70 -6.00
C GLY A 543 0.58 -24.20 -5.72
N ASP A 544 0.43 -23.39 -6.78
CA ASP A 544 0.30 -21.91 -6.67
C ASP A 544 -0.97 -21.49 -5.91
N GLU A 545 -0.85 -20.59 -4.90
CA GLU A 545 -2.00 -20.06 -4.15
C GLU A 545 -2.47 -18.68 -4.64
N VAL A 546 -3.77 -18.55 -4.94
CA VAL A 546 -4.47 -17.25 -5.12
C VAL A 546 -5.60 -17.08 -4.10
N SER A 547 -5.73 -15.87 -3.54
CA SER A 547 -6.88 -15.36 -2.79
C SER A 547 -7.79 -14.53 -3.70
N VAL A 548 -8.96 -15.05 -4.07
CA VAL A 548 -9.98 -14.32 -4.82
C VAL A 548 -11.03 -13.75 -3.86
N MET A 549 -11.23 -12.43 -3.88
CA MET A 549 -12.22 -11.71 -3.06
C MET A 549 -13.44 -11.31 -3.88
N CYS A 550 -14.66 -11.35 -3.31
CA CYS A 550 -15.84 -10.74 -3.95
C CYS A 550 -16.84 -10.06 -3.01
N PHE A 551 -17.50 -9.01 -3.52
CA PHE A 551 -18.69 -8.42 -2.94
C PHE A 551 -19.94 -9.23 -3.33
N SER A 552 -20.93 -9.26 -2.45
CA SER A 552 -22.22 -9.95 -2.63
C SER A 552 -23.33 -9.20 -1.89
N ASP A 553 -24.53 -9.20 -2.47
CA ASP A 553 -25.80 -8.78 -1.85
C ASP A 553 -26.68 -10.00 -1.48
N GLY A 554 -26.14 -11.22 -1.63
CA GLY A 554 -26.87 -12.49 -1.50
C GLY A 554 -27.45 -13.04 -2.82
N TYR A 555 -27.43 -12.25 -3.90
CA TYR A 555 -28.02 -12.56 -5.21
C TYR A 555 -27.01 -12.42 -6.35
N THR A 556 -26.20 -11.36 -6.31
CA THR A 556 -25.14 -11.01 -7.28
C THR A 556 -23.75 -11.25 -6.69
N VAL A 557 -22.74 -11.38 -7.56
CA VAL A 557 -21.33 -11.57 -7.18
C VAL A 557 -20.47 -10.64 -8.04
N THR A 558 -19.68 -9.77 -7.41
CA THR A 558 -18.70 -8.91 -8.10
C THR A 558 -17.31 -9.14 -7.52
N VAL A 559 -16.41 -9.72 -8.31
CA VAL A 559 -15.03 -10.00 -7.88
C VAL A 559 -14.15 -8.75 -7.84
N MET A 560 -13.28 -8.73 -6.84
CA MET A 560 -12.17 -7.80 -6.70
C MET A 560 -10.94 -8.33 -7.47
N PRO A 561 -9.93 -7.47 -7.77
CA PRO A 561 -8.65 -7.91 -8.30
C PRO A 561 -8.04 -9.07 -7.47
N PRO A 562 -7.77 -10.25 -8.06
CA PRO A 562 -7.32 -11.43 -7.33
C PRO A 562 -5.91 -11.21 -6.76
N ALA A 563 -5.69 -11.55 -5.49
CA ALA A 563 -4.43 -11.35 -4.80
C ALA A 563 -3.69 -12.68 -4.58
N GLN A 564 -2.37 -12.65 -4.44
CA GLN A 564 -1.63 -13.72 -3.75
C GLN A 564 -1.17 -13.20 -2.40
N ASP A 565 -1.56 -13.88 -1.33
CA ASP A 565 -1.24 -13.53 0.06
C ASP A 565 -0.06 -14.34 0.58
N HIS A 566 1.07 -13.68 0.87
CA HIS A 566 2.20 -14.30 1.55
C HIS A 566 1.96 -14.34 3.06
N LYS A 567 2.08 -15.51 3.67
CA LYS A 567 1.59 -15.79 5.04
C LYS A 567 2.70 -16.15 6.03
N ARG A 568 3.95 -16.23 5.58
CA ARG A 568 5.11 -16.71 6.33
C ARG A 568 5.94 -15.56 6.86
N ALA A 569 6.32 -15.62 8.14
CA ALA A 569 6.92 -14.50 8.86
C ALA A 569 8.31 -14.04 8.38
N LEU A 570 9.02 -14.85 7.58
CA LEU A 570 10.41 -14.64 7.16
C LEU A 570 10.59 -14.95 5.66
N ASP A 571 11.64 -14.38 5.07
CA ASP A 571 11.91 -14.45 3.62
C ASP A 571 12.09 -15.88 3.07
N GLY A 572 11.66 -16.06 1.82
CA GLY A 572 11.61 -17.38 1.16
C GLY A 572 10.53 -18.30 1.76
N ASP A 573 9.40 -17.72 2.18
CA ASP A 573 8.25 -18.37 2.82
C ASP A 573 8.62 -19.21 4.08
N LYS A 574 9.49 -18.64 4.93
CA LYS A 574 10.00 -19.28 6.16
C LYS A 574 9.32 -18.79 7.44
N GLY A 575 9.53 -19.54 8.52
CA GLY A 575 9.01 -19.20 9.85
C GLY A 575 7.52 -19.50 10.04
N ALA A 576 6.94 -18.92 11.09
CA ALA A 576 5.55 -19.16 11.48
C ALA A 576 4.55 -18.59 10.45
N ASN A 577 3.36 -19.20 10.38
CA ASN A 577 2.23 -18.64 9.64
C ASN A 577 1.60 -17.49 10.44
N THR A 578 1.60 -16.29 9.85
CA THR A 578 1.00 -15.07 10.41
C THR A 578 -0.41 -14.83 9.86
N GLY A 579 -1.05 -13.71 10.19
CA GLY A 579 -2.29 -13.27 9.54
C GLY A 579 -2.12 -13.12 8.02
N GLY A 580 -1.02 -12.48 7.62
CA GLY A 580 -0.57 -12.23 6.26
C GLY A 580 0.50 -11.13 6.29
N MET A 581 1.66 -11.37 5.67
CA MET A 581 2.79 -10.42 5.66
C MET A 581 2.71 -9.41 4.51
N GLY A 582 2.14 -9.82 3.37
CA GLY A 582 2.00 -8.96 2.22
C GLY A 582 1.17 -9.63 1.12
N ALA A 583 0.63 -8.84 0.20
CA ALA A 583 -0.17 -9.34 -0.90
C ALA A 583 -0.08 -8.45 -2.14
N TYR A 584 0.13 -9.06 -3.31
CA TYR A 584 0.17 -8.39 -4.60
C TYR A 584 -1.06 -8.74 -5.44
N SER A 585 -1.58 -7.79 -6.23
CA SER A 585 -2.83 -7.93 -6.98
C SER A 585 -2.90 -6.90 -8.14
N PRO A 586 -3.45 -7.25 -9.32
CA PRO A 586 -3.95 -8.57 -9.72
C PRO A 586 -2.81 -9.58 -9.91
N ALA A 587 -3.04 -10.85 -9.51
CA ALA A 587 -2.03 -11.90 -9.57
C ALA A 587 -1.79 -12.42 -11.02
N PRO A 588 -0.60 -12.22 -11.65
CA PRO A 588 -0.41 -12.47 -13.08
C PRO A 588 -0.58 -13.92 -13.53
N PHE A 589 -0.36 -14.92 -12.65
CA PHE A 589 -0.50 -16.34 -13.03
C PHE A 589 -1.97 -16.77 -13.19
N VAL A 590 -2.93 -15.98 -12.69
CA VAL A 590 -4.36 -16.18 -12.93
C VAL A 590 -5.01 -15.10 -13.78
N THR A 591 -4.35 -13.96 -14.03
CA THR A 591 -4.95 -12.87 -14.81
C THR A 591 -4.35 -12.70 -16.20
N ASP A 592 -5.21 -12.78 -17.21
CA ASP A 592 -4.88 -12.52 -18.62
C ASP A 592 -5.74 -11.37 -19.14
N ARG A 593 -5.10 -10.23 -19.39
CA ARG A 593 -5.71 -9.02 -19.96
C ARG A 593 -5.58 -8.93 -21.50
N ARG A 594 -5.00 -9.93 -22.15
CA ARG A 594 -4.94 -10.05 -23.62
C ARG A 594 -6.02 -10.97 -24.17
N ALA A 595 -6.51 -11.91 -23.35
CA ALA A 595 -7.78 -12.60 -23.60
C ALA A 595 -8.93 -11.58 -23.68
N GLY A 596 -9.55 -11.45 -24.85
CA GLY A 596 -10.68 -10.56 -25.07
C GLY A 596 -11.94 -11.03 -24.31
N ALA A 597 -12.79 -10.08 -23.92
CA ALA A 597 -14.13 -10.30 -23.37
C ALA A 597 -14.23 -11.25 -22.15
N SER A 598 -13.35 -11.09 -21.16
CA SER A 598 -13.53 -11.70 -19.82
C SER A 598 -14.67 -11.02 -19.04
N ALA A 599 -15.54 -11.81 -18.42
CA ALA A 599 -16.74 -11.31 -17.71
C ALA A 599 -16.41 -10.64 -16.35
N SER A 600 -15.29 -11.02 -15.72
CA SER A 600 -14.73 -10.40 -14.52
C SER A 600 -13.77 -9.25 -14.82
N GLY A 601 -13.32 -9.09 -16.07
CA GLY A 601 -12.26 -8.15 -16.46
C GLY A 601 -10.85 -8.59 -16.05
N PHE A 602 -10.67 -9.81 -15.52
CA PHE A 602 -9.37 -10.33 -15.08
C PHE A 602 -8.85 -11.53 -15.90
N GLY A 603 -9.70 -12.20 -16.68
CA GLY A 603 -9.32 -13.30 -17.57
C GLY A 603 -10.07 -14.60 -17.26
N PRO A 604 -10.05 -15.58 -18.18
CA PRO A 604 -10.90 -16.77 -18.13
C PRO A 604 -10.67 -17.68 -16.92
N ARG A 605 -9.50 -17.63 -16.28
CA ARG A 605 -9.23 -18.36 -15.02
C ARG A 605 -10.02 -17.79 -13.84
N ILE A 606 -10.21 -16.47 -13.77
CA ILE A 606 -11.03 -15.82 -12.74
C ILE A 606 -12.51 -16.00 -13.04
N ASP A 607 -12.91 -15.92 -14.31
CA ASP A 607 -14.28 -16.22 -14.73
C ASP A 607 -14.69 -17.64 -14.30
N ALA A 608 -13.81 -18.63 -14.45
CA ALA A 608 -14.04 -20.00 -13.97
C ALA A 608 -14.23 -20.09 -12.44
N ILE A 609 -13.47 -19.33 -11.64
CA ILE A 609 -13.62 -19.30 -10.17
C ILE A 609 -14.94 -18.62 -9.77
N VAL A 610 -15.40 -17.61 -10.51
CA VAL A 610 -16.72 -16.97 -10.30
C VAL A 610 -17.84 -17.98 -10.48
N GLU A 611 -17.84 -18.73 -11.60
CA GLU A 611 -18.90 -19.71 -11.90
C GLU A 611 -18.85 -20.97 -11.03
N THR A 612 -17.65 -21.49 -10.70
CA THR A 612 -17.49 -22.80 -10.02
C THR A 612 -17.39 -22.73 -8.50
N VAL A 613 -17.09 -21.56 -7.93
CA VAL A 613 -16.92 -21.38 -6.47
C VAL A 613 -17.81 -20.28 -5.90
N LEU A 614 -17.68 -19.05 -6.38
CA LEU A 614 -18.29 -17.89 -5.71
C LEU A 614 -19.81 -17.84 -5.89
N LYS A 615 -20.31 -18.01 -7.13
CA LYS A 615 -21.75 -18.12 -7.40
C LYS A 615 -22.38 -19.32 -6.65
N PRO A 616 -21.84 -20.55 -6.69
CA PRO A 616 -22.35 -21.67 -5.88
C PRO A 616 -22.35 -21.39 -4.38
N THR A 617 -21.31 -20.74 -3.83
CA THR A 617 -21.24 -20.38 -2.40
C THR A 617 -22.38 -19.44 -2.00
N ILE A 618 -22.56 -18.33 -2.71
CA ILE A 618 -23.64 -17.37 -2.43
C ILE A 618 -25.02 -18.00 -2.68
N ASN A 619 -25.17 -18.84 -3.70
CA ASN A 619 -26.41 -19.58 -3.97
C ASN A 619 -26.76 -20.58 -2.86
N GLY A 620 -25.79 -21.35 -2.37
CA GLY A 620 -25.98 -22.29 -1.26
C GLY A 620 -26.33 -21.58 0.04
N MET A 621 -25.60 -20.50 0.36
CA MET A 621 -25.86 -19.67 1.55
C MET A 621 -27.25 -19.05 1.50
N ARG A 622 -27.68 -18.53 0.34
CA ARG A 622 -29.06 -18.04 0.14
C ARG A 622 -30.11 -19.15 0.29
N ARG A 623 -29.87 -20.34 -0.26
CA ARG A 623 -30.78 -21.50 -0.15
C ARG A 623 -30.92 -22.01 1.29
N GLU A 624 -29.86 -21.93 2.09
CA GLU A 624 -29.87 -22.29 3.52
C GLU A 624 -30.29 -21.11 4.44
N GLY A 625 -30.70 -19.96 3.87
CA GLY A 625 -31.25 -18.81 4.62
C GLY A 625 -30.21 -17.87 5.25
N ARG A 626 -28.97 -17.85 4.75
CA ARG A 626 -27.76 -17.34 5.41
C ARG A 626 -26.93 -16.32 4.55
N PRO A 627 -27.49 -15.18 4.09
CA PRO A 627 -26.75 -14.22 3.22
C PRO A 627 -25.58 -13.48 3.93
N PHE A 628 -24.53 -13.10 3.18
CA PHE A 628 -23.14 -13.06 3.70
C PHE A 628 -22.19 -12.03 2.99
N VAL A 629 -21.14 -11.54 3.71
CA VAL A 629 -20.07 -10.55 3.30
C VAL A 629 -18.71 -10.88 4.07
N ASP A 630 -17.49 -10.31 3.76
CA ASP A 630 -16.34 -9.92 4.72
C ASP A 630 -14.77 -10.49 4.64
N ALA A 631 -13.37 -10.06 4.80
CA ALA A 631 -12.08 -9.08 5.06
C ALA A 631 -11.38 -8.20 6.35
N TYR A 632 -10.04 -8.20 6.81
CA TYR A 632 -9.42 -8.00 8.26
C TYR A 632 -8.55 -6.77 8.93
N ALA A 633 -7.70 -6.93 10.04
CA ALA A 633 -7.12 -6.00 11.15
C ALA A 633 -5.54 -5.68 11.39
N LYS A 634 -5.02 -4.98 12.48
CA LYS A 634 -3.70 -4.16 12.49
C LYS A 634 -2.85 -3.67 13.80
N GLY A 635 -1.57 -3.11 13.70
CA GLY A 635 -0.86 -2.10 14.64
C GLY A 635 0.73 -1.85 14.69
N ARG A 636 1.30 -0.60 14.94
CA ARG A 636 2.73 -0.11 15.30
C ARG A 636 2.93 1.48 15.45
N GLU A 637 4.11 2.20 15.35
CA GLU A 637 4.37 3.71 15.57
C GLU A 637 5.03 4.59 14.42
N ILE A 638 4.66 5.91 14.15
CA ILE A 638 4.94 6.80 12.93
C ILE A 638 5.38 8.29 13.19
N VAL A 639 6.23 8.88 12.31
CA VAL A 639 6.54 10.33 12.19
C VAL A 639 6.66 10.87 10.73
N GLY A 640 6.72 12.20 10.52
CA GLY A 640 7.20 12.84 9.27
C GLY A 640 6.15 13.32 8.27
N VAL A 641 4.88 12.92 8.42
CA VAL A 641 3.75 13.29 7.53
C VAL A 641 3.67 14.80 7.27
N GLU A 642 4.01 15.60 8.26
CA GLU A 642 3.96 17.07 8.24
C GLU A 642 4.93 17.75 7.24
N ARG A 643 5.80 16.98 6.58
CA ARG A 643 6.83 17.48 5.65
C ARG A 643 6.58 17.10 4.19
N PHE A 644 5.48 16.40 3.91
CA PHE A 644 5.17 15.95 2.55
C PHE A 644 4.83 17.15 1.62
N PRO A 645 5.49 17.30 0.45
CA PRO A 645 5.25 18.39 -0.48
C PRO A 645 3.99 18.15 -1.33
N GLN A 646 2.81 18.38 -0.74
CA GLN A 646 1.51 18.09 -1.38
C GLN A 646 1.18 19.10 -2.50
N SER A 647 0.80 18.57 -3.67
CA SER A 647 0.35 19.33 -4.85
C SER A 647 -0.64 18.52 -5.70
N ASP A 648 -1.24 19.13 -6.73
CA ASP A 648 -2.14 18.44 -7.66
C ASP A 648 -1.46 17.30 -8.44
N SER A 649 -0.13 17.33 -8.57
CA SER A 649 0.68 16.31 -9.25
C SER A 649 1.44 15.38 -8.29
N LEU A 650 1.40 15.60 -6.97
CA LEU A 650 2.04 14.75 -5.96
C LEU A 650 1.25 14.77 -4.63
N MET A 651 0.68 13.62 -4.25
CA MET A 651 -0.29 13.50 -3.16
C MET A 651 0.05 12.36 -2.20
N LEU A 652 -0.02 12.62 -0.90
CA LEU A 652 0.01 11.59 0.15
C LEU A 652 -1.41 11.24 0.60
N PHE A 653 -1.67 9.95 0.77
CA PHE A 653 -2.89 9.42 1.37
C PHE A 653 -2.53 8.52 2.56
N GLN A 654 -3.08 8.84 3.73
CA GLN A 654 -2.99 7.96 4.91
C GLN A 654 -4.01 6.83 4.79
N ALA A 655 -3.59 5.60 5.07
CA ALA A 655 -4.39 4.37 4.93
C ALA A 655 -4.39 3.47 6.19
N GLY A 656 -3.49 3.75 7.13
CA GLY A 656 -3.28 2.92 8.29
C GLY A 656 -2.50 3.62 9.39
N THR A 657 -2.87 4.84 9.73
CA THR A 657 -2.27 5.65 10.80
C THR A 657 -3.25 5.80 11.99
N THR A 658 -2.80 6.14 13.20
CA THR A 658 -3.59 6.46 14.41
C THR A 658 -2.77 7.30 15.38
N VAL A 659 -3.29 8.35 16.00
CA VAL A 659 -2.55 9.08 17.05
C VAL A 659 -2.76 8.44 18.42
N VAL A 660 -1.67 8.39 19.21
CA VAL A 660 -1.68 8.12 20.65
C VAL A 660 -1.15 9.35 21.41
N GLN A 661 -1.52 9.46 22.68
CA GLN A 661 -0.87 10.35 23.64
C GLN A 661 0.32 9.62 24.25
N ALA A 662 1.50 10.24 24.22
CA ALA A 662 2.68 9.75 24.93
C ALA A 662 2.72 10.30 26.38
N PRO A 663 3.52 9.71 27.30
CA PRO A 663 3.55 10.12 28.71
C PRO A 663 4.06 11.56 28.97
N ASP A 664 4.63 12.20 27.95
CA ASP A 664 5.09 13.59 27.91
C ASP A 664 3.99 14.58 27.45
N HIS A 665 2.75 14.11 27.34
CA HIS A 665 1.59 14.80 26.76
C HIS A 665 1.71 15.18 25.27
N THR A 666 2.72 14.66 24.54
CA THR A 666 2.80 14.83 23.08
C THR A 666 1.85 13.89 22.35
N SER A 667 1.29 14.38 21.24
CA SER A 667 0.41 13.60 20.36
C SER A 667 1.25 13.02 19.23
N ARG A 668 1.40 11.69 19.19
CA ARG A 668 2.27 10.97 18.25
C ARG A 668 1.46 10.13 17.30
N LEU A 669 1.77 10.19 16.00
CA LEU A 669 1.15 9.32 15.01
C LEU A 669 1.75 7.91 15.16
N VAL A 670 0.93 6.89 14.93
CA VAL A 670 1.30 5.49 15.06
C VAL A 670 0.70 4.70 13.91
N THR A 671 1.28 3.57 13.50
CA THR A 671 0.59 2.73 12.51
C THR A 671 -0.64 2.20 13.20
N SER A 672 -1.78 2.64 12.68
CA SER A 672 -2.94 1.82 12.84
C SER A 672 -2.65 0.51 12.15
N GLY A 673 -2.02 0.47 10.94
CA GLY A 673 -2.30 -0.46 9.83
C GLY A 673 -1.22 -1.35 9.21
N GLY A 674 -1.69 -2.32 8.40
CA GLY A 674 -0.87 -3.15 7.49
C GLY A 674 -0.67 -2.58 6.07
N ARG A 675 -1.42 -1.55 5.67
CA ARG A 675 -1.02 -0.58 4.63
C ARG A 675 -1.20 0.79 5.25
N VAL A 676 -0.11 1.54 5.39
CA VAL A 676 -0.06 2.69 6.31
C VAL A 676 -0.20 4.02 5.58
N LEU A 677 0.52 4.17 4.47
CA LEU A 677 0.55 5.35 3.61
C LEU A 677 0.45 4.89 2.14
N SER A 678 0.06 5.80 1.26
CA SER A 678 0.07 5.61 -0.18
C SER A 678 0.36 6.95 -0.84
N THR A 679 1.47 7.05 -1.55
CA THR A 679 1.78 8.23 -2.37
C THR A 679 1.30 8.01 -3.81
N THR A 680 0.87 9.08 -4.47
CA THR A 680 0.41 9.07 -5.87
C THR A 680 0.94 10.31 -6.56
N ALA A 681 1.40 10.19 -7.80
CA ALA A 681 1.84 11.31 -8.60
C ALA A 681 1.35 11.21 -10.05
N LEU A 682 1.32 12.36 -10.73
CA LEU A 682 0.86 12.51 -12.11
C LEU A 682 1.96 13.20 -12.93
N ALA A 683 2.32 12.61 -14.07
CA ALA A 683 3.31 13.13 -15.02
C ALA A 683 2.95 12.72 -16.45
N ALA A 684 3.69 13.25 -17.43
CA ALA A 684 3.49 12.97 -18.86
C ALA A 684 3.84 11.52 -19.25
N ASP A 685 4.66 10.84 -18.47
CA ASP A 685 5.09 9.46 -18.66
C ASP A 685 5.10 8.67 -17.33
N LEU A 686 5.09 7.35 -17.44
CA LEU A 686 5.02 6.43 -16.31
C LEU A 686 6.25 6.51 -15.39
N GLU A 687 7.43 6.76 -15.97
CA GLU A 687 8.71 6.75 -15.27
C GLU A 687 8.92 8.04 -14.46
N ALA A 688 8.46 9.19 -14.98
CA ALA A 688 8.33 10.44 -14.24
C ALA A 688 7.27 10.35 -13.13
N ALA A 689 6.13 9.70 -13.38
CA ALA A 689 5.09 9.52 -12.37
C ALA A 689 5.56 8.62 -11.20
N ILE A 690 6.28 7.54 -11.50
CA ILE A 690 6.89 6.66 -10.48
C ILE A 690 7.93 7.43 -9.66
N ARG A 691 8.87 8.15 -10.30
CA ARG A 691 9.87 8.98 -9.62
C ARG A 691 9.25 10.01 -8.67
N ALA A 692 8.26 10.76 -9.13
CA ALA A 692 7.58 11.76 -8.30
C ALA A 692 6.87 11.12 -7.10
N ALA A 693 6.21 9.96 -7.28
CA ALA A 693 5.57 9.24 -6.18
C ALA A 693 6.57 8.75 -5.11
N TYR A 694 7.80 8.41 -5.49
CA TYR A 694 8.85 8.02 -4.54
C TYR A 694 9.51 9.20 -3.82
N VAL A 695 9.74 10.33 -4.50
CA VAL A 695 10.17 11.58 -3.84
C VAL A 695 9.18 11.98 -2.73
N GLY A 696 7.88 11.81 -2.96
CA GLY A 696 6.88 12.07 -1.93
C GLY A 696 6.91 11.07 -0.76
N VAL A 697 6.90 9.75 -1.02
CA VAL A 697 6.79 8.75 0.06
C VAL A 697 7.97 8.79 1.04
N ALA A 698 9.16 9.19 0.57
CA ALA A 698 10.36 9.33 1.38
C ALA A 698 10.29 10.43 2.46
N ALA A 699 9.30 11.34 2.41
CA ALA A 699 9.11 12.39 3.42
C ALA A 699 8.61 11.87 4.79
N VAL A 700 8.21 10.60 4.88
CA VAL A 700 7.52 10.02 6.04
C VAL A 700 8.19 8.72 6.48
N SER A 701 8.25 8.45 7.78
CA SER A 701 8.88 7.23 8.33
C SER A 701 8.13 6.67 9.54
N PHE A 702 8.27 5.37 9.79
CA PHE A 702 7.66 4.71 10.95
C PHE A 702 8.43 3.44 11.36
N GLU A 703 8.25 2.97 12.59
CA GLU A 703 8.99 1.81 13.08
C GLU A 703 8.49 0.54 12.37
N GLY A 704 9.32 0.00 11.47
CA GLY A 704 8.93 -1.05 10.53
C GLY A 704 8.29 -0.55 9.23
N MET A 705 8.52 0.71 8.83
CA MET A 705 8.10 1.22 7.52
C MET A 705 8.83 0.53 6.38
N GLN A 706 8.06 -0.06 5.48
CA GLN A 706 8.52 -0.48 4.17
C GLN A 706 7.55 0.00 3.10
N PHE A 707 8.09 0.50 1.99
CA PHE A 707 7.39 0.80 0.76
C PHE A 707 8.27 0.29 -0.40
N ARG A 708 7.69 -0.35 -1.41
CA ARG A 708 8.50 -0.92 -2.49
C ARG A 708 8.78 0.10 -3.59
N LYS A 709 10.03 0.14 -4.05
CA LYS A 709 10.54 0.97 -5.15
C LYS A 709 10.33 0.35 -6.55
N ASP A 710 9.73 -0.85 -6.64
CA ASP A 710 9.54 -1.61 -7.88
C ASP A 710 8.18 -1.36 -8.59
N ILE A 711 7.31 -0.53 -8.03
CA ILE A 711 5.89 -0.46 -8.40
C ILE A 711 5.74 0.19 -9.77
N GLY A 712 5.57 -0.66 -10.78
CA GLY A 712 5.49 -0.27 -12.19
C GLY A 712 6.75 -0.63 -13.00
N HIS A 713 7.83 -1.09 -12.37
CA HIS A 713 9.06 -1.46 -13.08
C HIS A 713 8.81 -2.61 -14.08
N ARG A 714 8.06 -3.65 -13.70
CA ARG A 714 7.62 -4.70 -14.65
C ARG A 714 6.76 -4.17 -15.81
N ALA A 715 6.09 -3.02 -15.64
CA ALA A 715 5.35 -2.35 -16.73
C ALA A 715 6.29 -1.53 -17.63
N ILE A 716 7.33 -0.89 -17.09
CA ILE A 716 8.42 -0.29 -17.87
C ILE A 716 9.13 -1.39 -18.67
N THR A 717 9.53 -2.50 -18.05
CA THR A 717 10.12 -3.67 -18.75
C THR A 717 9.19 -4.22 -19.82
N TYR A 718 7.87 -4.26 -19.58
CA TYR A 718 6.91 -4.70 -20.59
C TYR A 718 6.77 -3.72 -21.77
N LEU A 719 6.78 -2.41 -21.52
CA LEU A 719 6.75 -1.38 -22.56
C LEU A 719 8.05 -1.36 -23.37
N ALA A 720 9.21 -1.54 -22.71
CA ALA A 720 10.50 -1.74 -23.35
C ALA A 720 10.49 -3.01 -24.22
N ASN A 721 10.10 -4.16 -23.67
CA ASN A 721 10.01 -5.42 -24.40
C ASN A 721 9.00 -5.36 -25.56
N LYS A 722 7.94 -4.55 -25.46
CA LYS A 722 7.02 -4.31 -26.59
C LYS A 722 7.69 -3.50 -27.70
N ARG A 723 8.44 -2.45 -27.37
CA ARG A 723 9.27 -1.72 -28.35
C ARG A 723 10.32 -2.65 -28.98
N SER A 724 10.99 -3.49 -28.19
CA SER A 724 11.98 -4.46 -28.69
C SER A 724 11.36 -5.55 -29.58
N ALA A 725 10.10 -5.95 -29.31
CA ALA A 725 9.35 -6.86 -30.18
C ALA A 725 8.91 -6.19 -31.50
N GLU A 726 8.75 -4.87 -31.50
CA GLU A 726 8.49 -4.06 -32.70
C GLU A 726 9.79 -3.76 -33.50
N THR A 727 10.99 -3.92 -32.90
CA THR A 727 12.30 -3.74 -33.57
C THR A 727 13.10 -5.02 -33.85
N GLY A 728 12.70 -6.18 -33.32
CA GLY A 728 13.16 -7.49 -33.78
C GLY A 728 14.49 -8.02 -33.22
N THR A 729 14.98 -7.51 -32.08
CA THR A 729 16.26 -7.94 -31.47
C THR A 729 16.05 -8.78 -30.20
N SER A 730 16.50 -10.03 -30.20
CA SER A 730 16.47 -10.94 -29.05
C SER A 730 17.64 -10.71 -28.08
N GLY A 731 17.40 -10.72 -26.76
CA GLY A 731 18.43 -10.55 -25.72
C GLY A 731 18.18 -11.38 -24.45
N VAL A 732 19.27 -11.69 -23.74
CA VAL A 732 19.31 -12.39 -22.44
C VAL A 732 19.02 -11.39 -21.30
N SER A 733 18.52 -11.85 -20.14
CA SER A 733 18.22 -10.95 -19.02
C SER A 733 19.47 -10.60 -18.19
N TYR A 734 19.52 -9.38 -17.67
CA TYR A 734 20.63 -8.88 -16.84
C TYR A 734 20.77 -9.63 -15.50
N SER A 735 19.69 -10.23 -15.01
CA SER A 735 19.67 -11.15 -13.87
C SER A 735 20.36 -12.49 -14.16
N GLU A 736 20.40 -12.96 -15.41
CA GLU A 736 21.11 -14.20 -15.79
C GLU A 736 22.63 -14.01 -15.85
N SER A 737 23.11 -12.77 -15.93
CA SER A 737 24.51 -12.41 -15.62
C SER A 737 24.84 -12.39 -14.12
N GLY A 738 23.87 -12.66 -13.23
CA GLY A 738 24.10 -12.82 -11.79
C GLY A 738 24.04 -11.54 -10.95
N VAL A 739 23.58 -10.43 -11.52
CA VAL A 739 23.44 -9.13 -10.84
C VAL A 739 22.08 -9.05 -10.12
N ASP A 740 22.11 -8.89 -8.80
CA ASP A 740 20.94 -8.87 -7.90
C ASP A 740 20.68 -7.45 -7.36
N ILE A 741 19.83 -6.72 -8.09
CA ILE A 741 19.47 -5.32 -7.81
C ILE A 741 18.82 -5.16 -6.42
N GLU A 742 18.13 -6.19 -5.90
CA GLU A 742 17.49 -6.14 -4.58
C GLU A 742 18.52 -6.00 -3.44
N ARG A 743 19.76 -6.50 -3.64
CA ARG A 743 20.86 -6.30 -2.69
C ARG A 743 21.45 -4.89 -2.76
N GLY A 744 21.48 -4.29 -3.94
CA GLY A 744 21.86 -2.88 -4.11
C GLY A 744 20.91 -1.95 -3.38
N ASP A 745 19.60 -2.12 -3.59
CA ASP A 745 18.56 -1.35 -2.87
C ASP A 745 18.66 -1.52 -1.34
N ALA A 746 18.93 -2.73 -0.85
CA ALA A 746 19.11 -3.00 0.58
C ALA A 746 20.35 -2.31 1.18
N VAL A 747 21.44 -2.17 0.41
CA VAL A 747 22.60 -1.36 0.82
C VAL A 747 22.21 0.12 0.88
N VAL A 748 21.53 0.64 -0.15
CA VAL A 748 21.09 2.05 -0.21
C VAL A 748 20.21 2.44 0.99
N ASP A 749 19.25 1.60 1.37
CA ASP A 749 18.36 1.88 2.51
C ASP A 749 19.08 1.83 3.87
N ASN A 750 20.13 1.00 4.01
CA ASN A 750 20.97 0.98 5.23
C ASN A 750 21.90 2.19 5.35
N ILE A 751 22.45 2.69 4.23
CA ILE A 751 23.46 3.78 4.23
C ILE A 751 22.83 5.18 4.24
N ALA A 752 21.62 5.36 3.69
CA ALA A 752 21.00 6.67 3.56
C ALA A 752 20.84 7.44 4.89
N PRO A 753 20.50 6.81 6.03
CA PRO A 753 20.52 7.48 7.34
C PRO A 753 21.92 7.95 7.74
N MET A 754 22.95 7.17 7.44
CA MET A 754 24.35 7.47 7.79
C MET A 754 24.88 8.65 6.97
N ALA A 755 24.67 8.60 5.65
CA ALA A 755 25.00 9.66 4.71
C ALA A 755 24.30 10.98 5.09
N LYS A 756 23.02 10.95 5.47
CA LYS A 756 22.29 12.15 5.94
C LYS A 756 22.91 12.82 7.17
N THR A 757 23.71 12.11 7.98
CA THR A 757 24.44 12.71 9.12
C THR A 757 25.67 13.54 8.72
N THR A 758 26.02 13.55 7.43
CA THR A 758 27.14 14.31 6.85
C THR A 758 26.70 15.66 6.24
N ASN A 759 25.39 15.90 6.11
CA ASN A 759 24.83 17.07 5.43
C ASN A 759 25.37 18.40 5.99
N ARG A 760 25.88 19.27 5.10
CA ARG A 760 26.40 20.61 5.40
C ARG A 760 25.70 21.71 4.60
N SER A 761 25.95 22.97 4.93
CA SER A 761 25.51 24.10 4.10
C SER A 761 26.05 23.95 2.67
N GLY A 762 25.16 24.10 1.70
CA GLY A 762 25.41 23.84 0.28
C GLY A 762 24.79 22.53 -0.25
N CYS A 763 24.40 21.57 0.59
CA CYS A 763 23.73 20.34 0.08
C CYS A 763 22.34 20.67 -0.46
N VAL A 764 22.05 20.30 -1.71
CA VAL A 764 20.74 20.50 -2.36
C VAL A 764 20.14 19.14 -2.72
N SER A 765 18.98 18.84 -2.12
CA SER A 765 18.26 17.55 -2.14
C SER A 765 18.92 16.39 -1.38
N ASP A 766 18.13 15.34 -1.13
CA ASP A 766 18.56 14.09 -0.48
C ASP A 766 19.03 13.05 -1.53
N LEU A 767 19.75 12.01 -1.09
CA LEU A 767 20.29 10.96 -1.94
C LEU A 767 19.20 10.24 -2.76
N GLY A 768 19.52 9.86 -4.00
CA GLY A 768 18.63 9.14 -4.93
C GLY A 768 18.20 9.90 -6.19
N GLY A 769 18.73 11.10 -6.43
CA GLY A 769 18.60 11.80 -7.72
C GLY A 769 19.59 11.29 -8.78
N PHE A 770 19.34 11.61 -10.07
CA PHE A 770 20.22 11.27 -11.21
C PHE A 770 21.64 11.86 -11.13
N GLY A 771 21.82 12.86 -10.26
CA GLY A 771 23.08 13.47 -9.91
C GLY A 771 22.82 14.35 -8.68
N ALA A 772 23.72 14.30 -7.72
CA ALA A 772 23.60 15.08 -6.50
C ALA A 772 23.99 16.55 -6.76
N LEU A 773 23.29 17.49 -6.10
CA LEU A 773 23.45 18.92 -6.33
C LEU A 773 24.08 19.61 -5.12
N PHE A 774 25.00 20.53 -5.37
CA PHE A 774 25.68 21.28 -4.31
C PHE A 774 25.78 22.77 -4.67
N ASP A 775 25.11 23.63 -3.87
CA ASP A 775 25.20 25.08 -3.97
C ASP A 775 26.43 25.59 -3.22
N VAL A 776 27.50 25.80 -3.98
CA VAL A 776 28.79 26.34 -3.52
C VAL A 776 28.65 27.74 -2.91
N LYS A 777 27.66 28.53 -3.34
CA LYS A 777 27.38 29.87 -2.78
C LYS A 777 26.66 29.79 -1.45
N ALA A 778 25.72 28.84 -1.28
CA ALA A 778 25.12 28.54 0.02
C ALA A 778 26.11 27.90 1.02
N ALA A 779 27.19 27.28 0.53
CA ALA A 779 28.32 26.87 1.35
C ALA A 779 29.21 28.04 1.82
N GLY A 780 29.04 29.25 1.26
CA GLY A 780 29.65 30.50 1.73
C GLY A 780 30.65 31.17 0.79
N PHE A 781 30.98 30.55 -0.35
CA PHE A 781 32.02 31.02 -1.28
C PHE A 781 31.52 32.12 -2.23
N LYS A 782 32.45 32.92 -2.77
CA LYS A 782 32.17 34.09 -3.62
C LYS A 782 32.74 33.99 -5.04
N ASP A 783 34.01 33.59 -5.16
CA ASP A 783 34.68 33.28 -6.42
C ASP A 783 35.44 31.94 -6.30
N PRO A 784 34.71 30.82 -6.13
CA PRO A 784 35.31 29.51 -5.91
C PRO A 784 35.98 28.95 -7.17
N ILE A 785 37.16 28.36 -6.98
CA ILE A 785 37.67 27.27 -7.80
C ILE A 785 37.22 25.96 -7.15
N LEU A 786 36.66 25.04 -7.95
CA LEU A 786 36.41 23.67 -7.52
C LEU A 786 37.64 22.81 -7.71
N VAL A 787 37.95 21.99 -6.71
CA VAL A 787 39.09 21.04 -6.71
C VAL A 787 38.53 19.65 -6.49
N SER A 788 38.75 18.75 -7.45
CA SER A 788 38.28 17.36 -7.41
C SER A 788 39.44 16.38 -7.30
N GLY A 789 39.35 15.41 -6.39
CA GLY A 789 40.29 14.30 -6.24
C GLY A 789 39.56 12.95 -6.25
N THR A 790 40.20 11.92 -6.78
CA THR A 790 39.69 10.54 -6.77
C THR A 790 40.82 9.56 -6.51
N ASP A 791 40.56 8.59 -5.64
CA ASP A 791 41.51 7.56 -5.24
C ASP A 791 40.75 6.31 -4.72
N GLY A 792 41.45 5.21 -4.48
CA GLY A 792 40.94 3.99 -3.88
C GLY A 792 41.66 3.61 -2.58
N VAL A 793 41.16 2.57 -1.90
CA VAL A 793 41.85 2.03 -0.70
C VAL A 793 43.07 1.17 -1.07
N GLY A 794 43.09 0.59 -2.27
CA GLY A 794 44.18 -0.28 -2.71
C GLY A 794 44.31 -1.58 -1.89
N THR A 795 45.50 -2.15 -1.84
CA THR A 795 45.71 -3.53 -1.34
C THR A 795 45.54 -3.73 0.18
N LYS A 796 45.26 -2.66 0.95
CA LYS A 796 44.76 -2.75 2.32
C LYS A 796 43.44 -3.52 2.40
N LEU A 797 42.59 -3.43 1.36
CA LEU A 797 41.34 -4.19 1.23
C LEU A 797 41.52 -5.70 1.41
N LYS A 798 42.65 -6.27 0.97
CA LYS A 798 42.89 -7.71 1.12
C LYS A 798 43.02 -8.14 2.57
N ILE A 799 43.65 -7.34 3.44
CA ILE A 799 43.70 -7.64 4.88
C ILE A 799 42.31 -7.47 5.51
N ALA A 800 41.56 -6.43 5.14
CA ALA A 800 40.19 -6.19 5.62
C ALA A 800 39.23 -7.36 5.28
N GLN A 801 39.31 -7.86 4.04
CA GLN A 801 38.60 -9.04 3.56
C GLN A 801 39.04 -10.30 4.32
N GLU A 802 40.35 -10.51 4.50
CA GLU A 802 40.94 -11.72 5.07
C GLU A 802 40.66 -11.91 6.58
N VAL A 803 40.54 -10.82 7.36
CA VAL A 803 40.12 -10.85 8.78
C VAL A 803 38.65 -10.47 9.03
N ASN A 804 37.86 -10.24 7.96
CA ASN A 804 36.45 -9.84 8.02
C ASN A 804 36.20 -8.58 8.90
N ARG A 805 36.96 -7.50 8.68
CA ARG A 805 36.82 -6.21 9.40
C ARG A 805 36.76 -5.06 8.40
N HIS A 806 35.57 -4.51 8.18
CA HIS A 806 35.30 -3.57 7.08
C HIS A 806 34.89 -2.18 7.56
N GLN A 807 34.46 -2.04 8.82
CA GLN A 807 33.78 -0.84 9.32
C GLN A 807 34.59 0.45 9.20
N ASP A 808 35.92 0.40 9.34
CA ASP A 808 36.81 1.57 9.28
C ASP A 808 37.42 1.82 7.89
N ILE A 809 37.27 0.88 6.94
CA ILE A 809 37.94 0.94 5.62
C ILE A 809 37.38 2.07 4.73
N GLY A 810 36.15 2.51 4.98
CA GLY A 810 35.57 3.69 4.35
C GLY A 810 36.20 5.01 4.82
N ILE A 811 36.78 5.05 6.02
CA ILE A 811 37.54 6.23 6.49
C ILE A 811 38.85 6.33 5.69
N ASP A 812 39.52 5.20 5.40
CA ASP A 812 40.67 5.18 4.50
C ASP A 812 40.33 5.75 3.12
N LEU A 813 39.22 5.30 2.52
CA LEU A 813 38.78 5.79 1.20
C LEU A 813 38.55 7.30 1.19
N VAL A 814 37.86 7.82 2.20
CA VAL A 814 37.62 9.27 2.31
C VAL A 814 38.93 10.01 2.52
N ALA A 815 39.75 9.56 3.46
CA ALA A 815 41.00 10.22 3.83
C ALA A 815 41.95 10.38 2.63
N MET A 816 42.08 9.34 1.79
CA MET A 816 42.90 9.42 0.58
C MET A 816 42.47 10.58 -0.33
N CYS A 817 41.17 10.69 -0.66
CA CYS A 817 40.69 11.71 -1.59
C CYS A 817 40.61 13.11 -0.95
N VAL A 818 40.16 13.25 0.31
CA VAL A 818 39.95 14.57 0.93
C VAL A 818 41.25 15.24 1.35
N ASN A 819 42.26 14.48 1.78
CA ASN A 819 43.58 15.02 2.08
C ASN A 819 44.29 15.50 0.79
N ASP A 820 44.04 14.89 -0.36
CA ASP A 820 44.55 15.34 -1.67
C ASP A 820 43.81 16.58 -2.20
N VAL A 821 42.48 16.69 -2.02
CA VAL A 821 41.74 17.95 -2.30
C VAL A 821 42.27 19.09 -1.41
N LEU A 822 42.52 18.79 -0.13
CA LEU A 822 43.01 19.73 0.87
C LEU A 822 44.38 20.33 0.53
N VAL A 823 45.29 19.65 -0.19
CA VAL A 823 46.63 20.22 -0.46
C VAL A 823 46.60 21.46 -1.36
N GLN A 824 45.54 21.63 -2.15
CA GLN A 824 45.29 22.83 -2.97
C GLN A 824 44.73 24.01 -2.13
N GLY A 825 44.60 23.84 -0.81
CA GLY A 825 43.95 24.79 0.10
C GLY A 825 42.43 24.73 0.08
N ALA A 826 41.82 23.76 -0.61
CA ALA A 826 40.38 23.64 -0.75
C ALA A 826 39.72 22.98 0.45
N GLU A 827 38.57 23.50 0.85
CA GLU A 827 37.68 22.88 1.82
C GLU A 827 36.84 21.80 1.13
N PRO A 828 36.93 20.51 1.52
CA PRO A 828 36.07 19.46 1.00
C PRO A 828 34.59 19.75 1.25
N LEU A 829 33.82 19.84 0.17
CA LEU A 829 32.39 20.14 0.20
C LEU A 829 31.58 18.85 0.21
N PHE A 830 31.88 17.95 -0.72
CA PHE A 830 31.14 16.71 -0.87
C PHE A 830 32.00 15.54 -1.36
N PHE A 831 31.43 14.35 -1.21
CA PHE A 831 32.02 13.07 -1.53
C PHE A 831 31.01 12.21 -2.30
N LEU A 832 31.50 11.38 -3.20
CA LEU A 832 30.77 10.25 -3.77
C LEU A 832 31.65 8.99 -3.74
N ASP A 833 31.04 7.82 -3.66
CA ASP A 833 31.72 6.52 -3.66
C ASP A 833 31.23 5.57 -4.76
N TYR A 834 32.09 4.61 -5.12
CA TYR A 834 31.78 3.51 -6.02
C TYR A 834 32.24 2.20 -5.37
N PHE A 835 31.26 1.38 -4.98
CA PHE A 835 31.46 0.08 -4.36
C PHE A 835 31.30 -1.02 -5.42
N ALA A 836 32.38 -1.74 -5.74
CA ALA A 836 32.36 -2.87 -6.66
C ALA A 836 32.55 -4.19 -5.91
N THR A 837 31.84 -5.25 -6.27
CA THR A 837 31.97 -6.56 -5.62
C THR A 837 31.61 -7.73 -6.53
N GLY A 838 32.17 -8.91 -6.28
CA GLY A 838 31.76 -10.14 -6.97
C GLY A 838 30.37 -10.62 -6.53
N ARG A 839 29.99 -10.27 -5.30
CA ARG A 839 28.66 -10.47 -4.72
C ARG A 839 28.37 -9.44 -3.63
N ILE A 840 27.20 -8.82 -3.63
CA ILE A 840 26.78 -7.88 -2.59
C ILE A 840 26.44 -8.66 -1.32
N HIS A 841 27.27 -8.49 -0.30
CA HIS A 841 26.97 -8.86 1.08
C HIS A 841 26.57 -7.59 1.82
N VAL A 842 25.28 -7.46 2.12
CA VAL A 842 24.69 -6.19 2.61
C VAL A 842 25.37 -5.70 3.90
N ASP A 843 25.70 -6.59 4.83
CA ASP A 843 26.40 -6.25 6.08
C ASP A 843 27.82 -5.70 5.84
N VAL A 844 28.52 -6.20 4.82
CA VAL A 844 29.88 -5.75 4.44
C VAL A 844 29.80 -4.37 3.82
N ALA A 845 28.94 -4.18 2.81
CA ALA A 845 28.76 -2.87 2.17
C ALA A 845 28.24 -1.81 3.16
N THR A 846 27.32 -2.17 4.05
CA THR A 846 26.84 -1.29 5.13
C THR A 846 27.96 -0.87 6.09
N GLN A 847 28.86 -1.79 6.46
CA GLN A 847 30.04 -1.46 7.28
C GLN A 847 30.99 -0.50 6.54
N VAL A 848 31.33 -0.81 5.28
CA VAL A 848 32.24 0.00 4.48
C VAL A 848 31.71 1.43 4.32
N ILE A 849 30.48 1.58 3.83
CA ILE A 849 29.89 2.88 3.52
C ILE A 849 29.51 3.63 4.81
N GLY A 850 29.22 2.93 5.92
CA GLY A 850 29.18 3.54 7.25
C GLY A 850 30.53 4.11 7.70
N GLY A 851 31.64 3.51 7.28
CA GLY A 851 32.99 4.10 7.37
C GLY A 851 33.14 5.36 6.51
N ILE A 852 32.65 5.35 5.27
CA ILE A 852 32.68 6.51 4.35
C ILE A 852 31.89 7.68 4.96
N ALA A 853 30.67 7.42 5.46
CA ALA A 853 29.85 8.44 6.10
C ALA A 853 30.52 9.04 7.36
N ARG A 854 31.18 8.23 8.19
CA ARG A 854 32.01 8.74 9.31
C ARG A 854 33.16 9.61 8.82
N GLY A 855 33.93 9.12 7.86
CA GLY A 855 35.07 9.85 7.30
C GLY A 855 34.68 11.20 6.69
N CYS A 856 33.54 11.25 5.98
CA CYS A 856 33.00 12.49 5.42
C CYS A 856 32.63 13.48 6.53
N LYS A 857 31.91 13.01 7.56
CA LYS A 857 31.49 13.83 8.70
C LYS A 857 32.67 14.37 9.51
N GLU A 858 33.70 13.56 9.74
CA GLU A 858 34.93 13.95 10.43
C GLU A 858 35.80 14.90 9.58
N SER A 859 35.65 14.86 8.25
CA SER A 859 36.24 15.82 7.30
C SER A 859 35.45 17.12 7.16
N GLY A 860 34.18 17.14 7.59
CA GLY A 860 33.26 18.26 7.36
C GLY A 860 32.68 18.33 5.94
N CYS A 861 32.73 17.25 5.15
CA CYS A 861 32.10 17.15 3.83
C CYS A 861 30.86 16.25 3.85
N ALA A 862 29.98 16.41 2.86
CA ALA A 862 28.77 15.59 2.73
C ALA A 862 28.94 14.42 1.76
N LEU A 863 28.54 13.21 2.15
CA LEU A 863 28.35 12.07 1.27
C LEU A 863 27.01 12.26 0.54
N ILE A 864 27.04 12.77 -0.70
CA ILE A 864 25.84 13.23 -1.40
C ILE A 864 25.30 12.24 -2.46
N GLY A 865 26.09 11.22 -2.82
CA GLY A 865 25.73 10.20 -3.79
C GLY A 865 26.75 9.06 -3.78
N GLY A 866 26.42 7.95 -4.42
CA GLY A 866 27.30 6.79 -4.55
C GLY A 866 26.65 5.74 -5.44
N GLU A 867 27.42 4.71 -5.81
CA GLU A 867 26.99 3.65 -6.73
C GLU A 867 27.48 2.28 -6.23
N THR A 868 26.68 1.22 -6.41
CA THR A 868 26.95 -0.13 -5.88
C THR A 868 26.78 -1.20 -6.97
N ALA A 869 27.90 -1.69 -7.49
CA ALA A 869 27.97 -2.60 -8.63
C ALA A 869 28.29 -4.04 -8.21
N GLU A 870 27.35 -4.97 -8.43
CA GLU A 870 27.62 -6.41 -8.41
C GLU A 870 28.14 -6.84 -9.79
N MET A 871 29.37 -7.36 -9.84
CA MET A 871 30.08 -7.76 -11.06
C MET A 871 30.64 -9.19 -10.92
N PRO A 872 29.77 -10.21 -10.83
CA PRO A 872 30.18 -11.60 -10.73
C PRO A 872 31.01 -12.01 -11.97
N GLY A 873 32.13 -12.69 -11.74
CA GLY A 873 33.06 -13.10 -12.79
C GLY A 873 34.15 -12.07 -13.10
N MET A 874 34.01 -10.81 -12.68
CA MET A 874 35.14 -9.87 -12.57
C MET A 874 35.79 -10.01 -11.19
N TYR A 875 34.98 -9.93 -10.14
CA TYR A 875 35.40 -10.10 -8.75
C TYR A 875 34.91 -11.46 -8.20
N ARG A 876 35.56 -11.96 -7.15
CA ARG A 876 35.22 -13.22 -6.47
C ARG A 876 34.17 -12.98 -5.37
N ASP A 877 33.48 -14.03 -4.94
CA ASP A 877 32.61 -13.95 -3.77
C ASP A 877 33.43 -13.55 -2.52
N GLY A 878 32.95 -12.59 -1.75
CA GLY A 878 33.68 -11.96 -0.64
C GLY A 878 34.75 -10.93 -1.02
N GLU A 879 35.10 -10.78 -2.31
CA GLU A 879 36.03 -9.73 -2.77
C GLU A 879 35.29 -8.50 -3.29
N TYR A 880 35.66 -7.33 -2.76
CA TYR A 880 35.17 -6.02 -3.15
C TYR A 880 36.32 -5.02 -3.39
N ASP A 881 35.99 -3.90 -4.02
CA ASP A 881 36.90 -2.82 -4.40
C ASP A 881 36.18 -1.46 -4.29
N LEU A 882 36.94 -0.39 -4.05
CA LEU A 882 36.40 0.92 -3.66
C LEU A 882 37.12 2.05 -4.37
N ALA A 883 36.35 2.92 -5.03
CA ALA A 883 36.82 4.22 -5.50
C ALA A 883 36.02 5.36 -4.85
N GLY A 884 36.69 6.45 -4.51
CA GLY A 884 36.10 7.64 -3.89
C GLY A 884 36.32 8.87 -4.76
N PHE A 885 35.44 9.86 -4.60
CA PHE A 885 35.41 11.09 -5.39
C PHE A 885 35.12 12.28 -4.48
N ALA A 886 36.15 12.99 -4.03
CA ALA A 886 36.02 14.20 -3.22
C ALA A 886 35.98 15.45 -4.12
N VAL A 887 35.09 16.39 -3.81
CA VAL A 887 35.10 17.73 -4.40
C VAL A 887 35.10 18.77 -3.29
N GLY A 888 36.08 19.68 -3.34
CA GLY A 888 36.19 20.84 -2.47
C GLY A 888 36.13 22.16 -3.24
N ALA A 889 36.13 23.26 -2.51
CA ALA A 889 36.26 24.60 -3.07
C ALA A 889 37.32 25.43 -2.32
N VAL A 890 37.99 26.31 -3.06
CA VAL A 890 38.86 27.36 -2.53
C VAL A 890 38.51 28.68 -3.20
N GLU A 891 38.53 29.80 -2.49
CA GLU A 891 38.43 31.11 -3.14
C GLU A 891 39.67 31.34 -4.03
N ARG A 892 39.50 31.96 -5.20
CA ARG A 892 40.55 32.09 -6.23
C ARG A 892 41.87 32.70 -5.75
N ASP A 893 41.85 33.55 -4.74
CA ASP A 893 43.01 34.22 -4.13
C ASP A 893 43.68 33.42 -2.99
N GLN A 894 43.08 32.30 -2.59
CA GLN A 894 43.48 31.48 -1.43
C GLN A 894 44.05 30.10 -1.79
N MET A 895 44.01 29.72 -3.06
CA MET A 895 44.59 28.47 -3.58
C MET A 895 46.07 28.30 -3.20
N LEU A 896 46.43 27.07 -2.83
CA LEU A 896 47.81 26.63 -2.58
C LEU A 896 48.31 25.78 -3.76
N PRO A 897 49.64 25.70 -4.01
CA PRO A 897 50.71 26.44 -3.35
C PRO A 897 50.76 27.93 -3.72
N ARG A 898 51.24 28.75 -2.78
CA ARG A 898 51.51 30.19 -2.99
C ARG A 898 52.66 30.65 -2.10
N ASN A 899 53.44 31.63 -2.57
CA ASN A 899 54.49 32.32 -1.78
C ASN A 899 55.60 31.43 -1.18
N ILE A 900 55.71 30.15 -1.61
CA ILE A 900 56.79 29.23 -1.22
C ILE A 900 58.13 29.86 -1.57
N ARG A 901 59.01 29.93 -0.58
CA ARG A 901 60.33 30.58 -0.69
C ARG A 901 61.37 29.92 0.21
N PRO A 902 62.67 30.05 -0.10
CA PRO A 902 63.74 29.61 0.79
C PRO A 902 63.58 30.17 2.21
N GLY A 903 63.81 29.32 3.21
CA GLY A 903 63.58 29.66 4.62
C GLY A 903 62.14 29.45 5.11
N ASN A 904 61.20 29.00 4.27
CA ASN A 904 59.97 28.39 4.78
C ASN A 904 60.29 27.07 5.49
N ILE A 905 59.50 26.76 6.51
CA ILE A 905 59.72 25.66 7.45
C ILE A 905 58.74 24.53 7.15
N LEU A 906 59.20 23.28 7.26
CA LEU A 906 58.40 22.08 7.05
C LEU A 906 57.84 21.58 8.38
N LEU A 907 56.52 21.52 8.52
CA LEU A 907 55.85 20.92 9.68
C LEU A 907 55.16 19.62 9.26
N GLY A 908 55.65 18.49 9.75
CA GLY A 908 55.05 17.16 9.55
C GLY A 908 54.00 16.85 10.61
N LEU A 909 52.82 16.39 10.18
CA LEU A 909 51.76 15.89 11.05
C LEU A 909 51.84 14.37 11.16
N ALA A 910 51.73 13.84 12.38
CA ALA A 910 51.82 12.40 12.62
C ALA A 910 50.74 11.60 11.88
N SER A 911 51.17 10.53 11.21
CA SER A 911 50.33 9.45 10.71
C SER A 911 49.74 8.61 11.86
N SER A 912 48.68 7.86 11.57
CA SER A 912 48.10 6.85 12.47
C SER A 912 48.75 5.47 12.32
N GLY A 913 49.66 5.30 11.36
CA GLY A 913 50.21 4.03 10.93
C GLY A 913 50.51 4.03 9.43
N VAL A 914 50.40 2.87 8.78
CA VAL A 914 50.70 2.67 7.34
C VAL A 914 49.72 3.40 6.40
N HIS A 915 48.62 3.97 6.94
CA HIS A 915 47.57 4.64 6.18
C HIS A 915 46.94 3.70 5.14
N SER A 916 46.95 4.01 3.84
CA SER A 916 46.44 3.13 2.77
C SER A 916 47.50 2.68 1.74
N ASN A 917 48.77 3.06 1.94
CA ASN A 917 49.82 2.91 0.94
C ASN A 917 50.85 1.83 1.27
N GLY A 918 51.48 1.23 0.25
CA GLY A 918 52.53 0.20 0.43
C GLY A 918 52.03 -1.19 0.89
N TYR A 919 50.72 -1.40 1.04
CA TYR A 919 50.16 -2.66 1.58
C TYR A 919 50.53 -3.93 0.81
N SER A 920 50.82 -3.83 -0.50
CA SER A 920 51.34 -4.95 -1.29
C SER A 920 52.67 -5.47 -0.76
N LEU A 921 53.56 -4.56 -0.33
CA LEU A 921 54.83 -4.91 0.29
C LEU A 921 54.63 -5.39 1.73
N VAL A 922 53.76 -4.73 2.52
CA VAL A 922 53.38 -5.18 3.87
C VAL A 922 52.95 -6.65 3.87
N ARG A 923 52.01 -7.01 2.98
CA ARG A 923 51.54 -8.38 2.83
C ARG A 923 52.66 -9.33 2.40
N TYR A 924 53.47 -8.98 1.41
CA TYR A 924 54.62 -9.79 1.00
C TYR A 924 55.61 -10.05 2.16
N LEU A 925 55.93 -9.02 2.94
CA LEU A 925 56.84 -9.13 4.09
C LEU A 925 56.24 -10.00 5.19
N ILE A 926 54.96 -9.84 5.51
CA ILE A 926 54.28 -10.67 6.52
C ILE A 926 54.20 -12.13 6.05
N GLU A 927 53.69 -12.37 4.84
CA GLU A 927 53.45 -13.71 4.30
C GLU A 927 54.72 -14.49 3.94
N LYS A 928 55.85 -13.82 3.65
CA LYS A 928 57.08 -14.44 3.12
C LYS A 928 58.35 -14.16 3.90
N LYS A 929 58.35 -13.25 4.89
CA LYS A 929 59.56 -12.87 5.66
C LYS A 929 59.40 -12.87 7.18
N SER A 930 58.18 -12.68 7.72
CA SER A 930 57.97 -12.57 9.18
C SER A 930 58.23 -13.85 9.97
N GLY A 931 58.16 -15.03 9.34
CA GLY A 931 58.20 -16.33 10.03
C GLY A 931 56.94 -16.69 10.83
N LEU A 932 55.87 -15.88 10.75
CA LEU A 932 54.61 -16.09 11.48
C LEU A 932 53.64 -17.07 10.78
N VAL A 933 53.82 -17.31 9.48
CA VAL A 933 53.08 -18.33 8.70
C VAL A 933 53.84 -19.66 8.79
N LYS A 934 53.16 -20.73 9.21
CA LYS A 934 53.73 -22.08 9.25
C LYS A 934 53.28 -22.92 8.06
N GLU A 935 54.03 -23.98 7.79
CA GLU A 935 53.67 -24.97 6.77
C GLU A 935 52.38 -25.69 7.19
N GLY A 936 51.31 -25.52 6.39
CA GLY A 936 49.97 -26.02 6.68
C GLY A 936 48.98 -24.99 7.23
N ASP A 937 49.39 -23.77 7.58
CA ASP A 937 48.46 -22.69 7.93
C ASP A 937 47.66 -22.22 6.70
N SER A 938 46.36 -21.97 6.86
CA SER A 938 45.60 -21.14 5.92
C SER A 938 46.01 -19.67 6.07
N SER A 939 46.06 -18.91 4.97
CA SER A 939 46.62 -17.54 4.98
C SER A 939 45.94 -16.62 6.01
N ASN A 940 44.62 -16.74 6.15
CA ASN A 940 43.80 -15.98 7.09
C ASN A 940 44.25 -16.10 8.57
N SER A 941 45.02 -17.13 8.92
CA SER A 941 45.58 -17.34 10.27
C SER A 941 46.51 -16.21 10.71
N VAL A 942 47.38 -15.68 9.82
CA VAL A 942 48.51 -14.84 10.24
C VAL A 942 48.08 -13.47 10.77
N TYR A 943 47.07 -12.85 10.17
CA TYR A 943 46.60 -11.53 10.57
C TYR A 943 45.79 -11.55 11.88
N LEU A 944 45.34 -12.73 12.33
CA LEU A 944 44.69 -12.92 13.63
C LEU A 944 45.70 -13.16 14.77
N GLN A 945 46.99 -13.32 14.47
CA GLN A 945 48.05 -13.38 15.47
C GLN A 945 48.33 -12.00 16.07
N LYS A 946 48.91 -11.96 17.28
CA LYS A 946 49.31 -10.71 17.96
C LYS A 946 50.36 -9.94 17.15
N ALA A 947 50.23 -8.62 17.09
CA ALA A 947 51.23 -7.77 16.45
C ALA A 947 52.53 -7.78 17.28
N PRO A 948 53.70 -8.15 16.71
CA PRO A 948 54.96 -8.18 17.47
C PRO A 948 55.35 -6.81 18.05
N PHE A 949 54.97 -5.73 17.36
CA PHE A 949 55.22 -4.34 17.72
C PHE A 949 54.09 -3.70 18.57
N GLU A 950 52.94 -4.36 18.73
CA GLU A 950 51.87 -3.93 19.66
C GLU A 950 51.12 -5.16 20.25
N PRO A 951 51.70 -5.92 21.21
CA PRO A 951 51.20 -7.24 21.63
C PRO A 951 49.84 -7.27 22.36
N THR A 952 49.20 -6.11 22.52
CA THR A 952 47.81 -5.92 22.99
C THR A 952 46.78 -6.09 21.88
N LYS A 953 47.18 -5.98 20.62
CA LYS A 953 46.32 -6.09 19.42
C LYS A 953 46.80 -7.20 18.48
N THR A 954 45.96 -7.55 17.51
CA THR A 954 46.33 -8.41 16.36
C THR A 954 47.07 -7.63 15.25
N LEU A 955 47.73 -8.36 14.35
CA LEU A 955 48.31 -7.79 13.13
C LEU A 955 47.22 -7.15 12.25
N GLY A 956 46.07 -7.79 12.11
CA GLY A 956 44.91 -7.24 11.40
C GLY A 956 44.44 -5.92 12.03
N GLU A 957 44.31 -5.85 13.34
CA GLU A 957 43.89 -4.61 14.04
C GLU A 957 44.87 -3.45 13.88
N THR A 958 46.16 -3.71 14.03
CA THR A 958 47.19 -2.67 13.89
C THR A 958 47.28 -2.17 12.45
N LEU A 959 47.26 -3.08 11.48
CA LEU A 959 47.36 -2.76 10.05
C LEU A 959 46.05 -2.21 9.46
N LEU A 960 44.90 -2.41 10.11
CA LEU A 960 43.62 -1.80 9.73
C LEU A 960 43.28 -0.55 10.56
N THR A 961 44.25 0.04 11.27
CA THR A 961 44.11 1.39 11.81
C THR A 961 43.80 2.36 10.65
N PRO A 962 42.73 3.18 10.72
CA PRO A 962 42.32 4.03 9.61
C PRO A 962 43.31 5.18 9.36
N THR A 963 43.41 5.60 8.11
CA THR A 963 44.16 6.78 7.66
C THR A 963 43.64 8.04 8.35
N LYS A 964 44.55 8.93 8.74
CA LYS A 964 44.20 10.13 9.50
C LYS A 964 43.64 11.23 8.58
N LEU A 965 42.57 11.86 9.03
CA LEU A 965 41.93 13.00 8.36
C LEU A 965 42.56 14.30 8.87
N TYR A 966 43.19 15.07 7.97
CA TYR A 966 43.88 16.32 8.33
C TYR A 966 43.07 17.58 7.97
N VAL A 967 41.85 17.40 7.47
CA VAL A 967 41.05 18.47 6.86
C VAL A 967 40.77 19.62 7.83
N LEU A 968 40.16 19.36 8.98
CA LEU A 968 39.75 20.41 9.92
C LEU A 968 40.95 21.13 10.56
N SER A 969 42.04 20.41 10.84
CA SER A 969 43.27 20.97 11.43
C SER A 969 44.05 21.83 10.43
N CYS A 970 44.22 21.36 9.20
CA CYS A 970 44.88 22.12 8.14
C CYS A 970 44.05 23.32 7.65
N LEU A 971 42.73 23.22 7.51
CA LEU A 971 41.89 24.36 7.13
C LEU A 971 41.93 25.48 8.19
N ALA A 972 41.97 25.12 9.48
CA ALA A 972 42.18 26.09 10.55
C ALA A 972 43.54 26.79 10.40
N ALA A 973 44.62 26.05 10.11
CA ALA A 973 45.95 26.60 9.86
C ALA A 973 46.01 27.51 8.62
N ILE A 974 45.42 27.10 7.49
CA ILE A 974 45.32 27.91 6.26
C ILE A 974 44.61 29.24 6.55
N LYS A 975 43.47 29.18 7.25
CA LYS A 975 42.65 30.33 7.62
C LYS A 975 43.32 31.27 8.62
N ASN A 976 44.30 30.80 9.39
CA ASN A 976 45.12 31.63 10.27
C ASN A 976 46.18 32.46 9.51
N GLY A 977 46.57 31.99 8.31
CA GLY A 977 47.57 32.62 7.45
C GLY A 977 49.01 32.20 7.75
N GLY A 978 49.85 32.22 6.72
CA GLY A 978 51.25 31.76 6.78
C GLY A 978 51.48 30.31 6.34
N VAL A 979 50.44 29.58 5.95
CA VAL A 979 50.59 28.31 5.20
C VAL A 979 50.71 28.63 3.71
N ASN A 980 51.84 28.21 3.13
CA ASN A 980 52.24 28.46 1.74
C ASN A 980 52.07 27.23 0.84
N GLY A 981 52.00 26.03 1.42
CA GLY A 981 51.80 24.78 0.69
C GLY A 981 51.53 23.60 1.63
N LEU A 982 51.07 22.50 1.04
CA LEU A 982 50.72 21.24 1.71
C LEU A 982 51.19 20.06 0.84
N ALA A 983 51.58 18.96 1.46
CA ALA A 983 51.87 17.70 0.77
C ALA A 983 51.34 16.52 1.60
N HIS A 984 50.36 15.79 1.05
CA HIS A 984 49.86 14.55 1.60
C HIS A 984 50.84 13.41 1.29
N ILE A 985 51.18 12.60 2.30
CA ILE A 985 52.30 11.65 2.22
C ILE A 985 51.76 10.25 1.97
N THR A 986 51.60 9.93 0.69
CA THR A 986 50.98 8.70 0.17
C THR A 986 52.05 7.78 -0.45
N GLY A 987 51.72 7.03 -1.52
CA GLY A 987 52.68 6.23 -2.27
C GLY A 987 53.80 7.10 -2.84
N GLY A 988 55.05 6.65 -2.72
CA GLY A 988 56.23 7.49 -2.97
C GLY A 988 56.74 8.24 -1.73
N GLY A 989 56.03 8.14 -0.59
CA GLY A 989 56.48 8.63 0.71
C GLY A 989 56.75 10.13 0.72
N ILE A 990 57.67 10.58 1.59
CA ILE A 990 58.06 12.00 1.60
C ILE A 990 58.84 12.33 0.32
N THR A 991 59.70 11.40 -0.14
CA THR A 991 60.60 11.52 -1.29
C THR A 991 59.92 12.02 -2.57
N GLU A 992 58.77 11.44 -2.93
CA GLU A 992 58.09 11.70 -4.22
C GLU A 992 56.87 12.62 -4.10
N ASN A 993 56.33 12.85 -2.91
CA ASN A 993 55.12 13.68 -2.71
C ASN A 993 55.47 15.13 -2.36
N LEU A 994 56.42 15.37 -1.45
CA LEU A 994 56.80 16.72 -1.04
C LEU A 994 57.36 17.59 -2.19
N PRO A 995 58.09 17.06 -3.20
CA PRO A 995 58.51 17.87 -4.35
C PRO A 995 57.36 18.40 -5.21
N ARG A 996 56.18 17.77 -5.21
CA ARG A 996 55.07 18.09 -6.14
C ARG A 996 54.43 19.46 -5.88
N VAL A 997 54.59 19.99 -4.67
CA VAL A 997 54.06 21.29 -4.24
C VAL A 997 55.12 22.42 -4.37
N LEU A 998 56.36 22.10 -4.71
CA LEU A 998 57.46 23.08 -4.81
C LEU A 998 57.57 23.66 -6.23
N PRO A 999 57.97 24.95 -6.37
CA PRO A 999 58.35 25.52 -7.65
C PRO A 999 59.77 25.07 -8.07
N ASP A 1000 60.03 25.02 -9.38
CA ASP A 1000 61.36 24.73 -9.94
C ASP A 1000 62.45 25.61 -9.31
N GLY A 1001 63.63 25.01 -9.10
CA GLY A 1001 64.75 25.67 -8.43
C GLY A 1001 64.65 25.74 -6.90
N MET A 1002 63.71 25.03 -6.26
CA MET A 1002 63.65 24.86 -4.79
C MET A 1002 63.67 23.38 -4.39
N ASN A 1003 64.34 23.07 -3.27
CA ASN A 1003 64.45 21.73 -2.70
C ASN A 1003 63.90 21.72 -1.26
N ALA A 1004 63.30 20.59 -0.86
CA ALA A 1004 62.95 20.34 0.53
C ALA A 1004 64.10 19.62 1.24
N HIS A 1005 64.68 20.27 2.23
CA HIS A 1005 65.66 19.65 3.13
C HIS A 1005 64.90 19.06 4.31
N VAL A 1006 65.06 17.77 4.56
CA VAL A 1006 64.29 17.00 5.57
C VAL A 1006 65.25 16.34 6.54
N ASP A 1007 65.18 16.72 7.81
CA ASP A 1007 66.11 16.32 8.87
C ASP A 1007 65.71 14.93 9.41
N ILE A 1008 66.53 13.89 9.19
CA ILE A 1008 66.22 12.53 9.65
C ILE A 1008 66.33 12.47 11.19
N GLY A 1009 65.31 11.90 11.83
CA GLY A 1009 65.22 11.81 13.30
C GLY A 1009 64.51 13.00 13.97
N SER A 1010 64.01 13.97 13.20
CA SER A 1010 63.13 15.04 13.70
C SER A 1010 61.72 14.56 14.12
N TRP A 1011 61.35 13.32 13.77
CA TRP A 1011 60.15 12.63 14.25
C TRP A 1011 60.45 11.18 14.61
N ASN A 1012 59.56 10.55 15.40
CA ASN A 1012 59.65 9.13 15.74
C ASN A 1012 59.02 8.26 14.64
N ILE A 1013 59.82 7.41 14.00
CA ILE A 1013 59.30 6.38 13.08
C ILE A 1013 58.46 5.38 13.88
N LEU A 1014 57.20 5.17 13.48
CA LEU A 1014 56.28 4.29 14.23
C LEU A 1014 56.75 2.82 14.26
N PRO A 1015 56.51 2.07 15.37
CA PRO A 1015 57.00 0.70 15.54
C PRO A 1015 56.64 -0.28 14.41
N VAL A 1016 55.49 -0.08 13.74
CA VAL A 1016 55.09 -0.89 12.58
C VAL A 1016 56.11 -0.79 11.42
N PHE A 1017 56.68 0.38 11.16
CA PHE A 1017 57.68 0.57 10.10
C PHE A 1017 59.06 0.06 10.51
N GLN A 1018 59.40 0.16 11.81
CA GLN A 1018 60.61 -0.44 12.36
C GLN A 1018 60.58 -1.96 12.15
N TRP A 1019 59.50 -2.61 12.59
CA TRP A 1019 59.30 -4.05 12.42
C TRP A 1019 59.23 -4.49 10.95
N LEU A 1020 58.53 -3.75 10.08
CA LEU A 1020 58.53 -4.02 8.63
C LEU A 1020 59.95 -3.95 8.05
N ASN A 1021 60.80 -3.03 8.54
CA ASN A 1021 62.20 -2.98 8.13
C ASN A 1021 63.05 -4.11 8.71
N GLU A 1022 62.81 -4.54 9.96
CA GLU A 1022 63.49 -5.70 10.55
C GLU A 1022 63.28 -6.99 9.75
N ILE A 1023 62.03 -7.26 9.34
CA ILE A 1023 61.70 -8.46 8.54
C ILE A 1023 62.04 -8.29 7.05
N GLY A 1024 61.99 -7.07 6.52
CA GLY A 1024 62.24 -6.78 5.10
C GLY A 1024 63.69 -6.51 4.73
N LYS A 1025 64.50 -5.98 5.66
CA LYS A 1025 65.86 -5.47 5.46
C LYS A 1025 65.93 -4.49 4.28
N MET A 1026 65.05 -3.50 4.30
CA MET A 1026 64.96 -2.47 3.27
C MET A 1026 66.06 -1.43 3.47
N ASP A 1027 66.45 -0.77 2.37
CA ASP A 1027 67.26 0.43 2.45
C ASP A 1027 66.43 1.59 3.05
N SER A 1028 67.07 2.48 3.81
CA SER A 1028 66.40 3.60 4.49
C SER A 1028 65.71 4.56 3.51
N LEU A 1029 66.28 4.79 2.31
CA LEU A 1029 65.66 5.63 1.29
C LEU A 1029 64.46 4.93 0.65
N GLU A 1030 64.55 3.62 0.40
CA GLU A 1030 63.42 2.85 -0.13
C GLU A 1030 62.28 2.73 0.90
N LEU A 1031 62.60 2.67 2.20
CA LEU A 1031 61.60 2.76 3.28
C LEU A 1031 60.88 4.12 3.26
N LEU A 1032 61.63 5.23 3.24
CA LEU A 1032 61.12 6.62 3.19
C LEU A 1032 60.39 6.97 1.87
N ARG A 1033 60.62 6.19 0.82
CA ARG A 1033 59.97 6.27 -0.50
C ARG A 1033 58.76 5.33 -0.62
N THR A 1034 58.71 4.24 0.12
CA THR A 1034 57.57 3.31 0.09
C THR A 1034 56.48 3.72 1.07
N PHE A 1035 56.87 4.24 2.24
CA PHE A 1035 55.97 4.49 3.36
C PHE A 1035 56.04 5.94 3.86
N ASN A 1036 54.97 6.37 4.54
CA ASN A 1036 54.91 7.66 5.21
C ASN A 1036 55.87 7.77 6.43
N CYS A 1037 56.40 6.64 6.89
CA CYS A 1037 57.36 6.50 8.00
C CYS A 1037 57.00 7.22 9.31
N GLY A 1038 55.73 7.57 9.53
CA GLY A 1038 55.27 8.30 10.70
C GLY A 1038 54.67 9.68 10.40
N ILE A 1039 54.86 10.27 9.22
CA ILE A 1039 54.34 11.61 8.85
C ILE A 1039 53.34 11.48 7.71
N GLY A 1040 52.05 11.78 7.95
CA GLY A 1040 51.00 11.64 6.94
C GLY A 1040 50.73 12.90 6.10
N MET A 1041 51.11 14.08 6.60
CA MET A 1041 50.90 15.37 5.93
C MET A 1041 52.05 16.31 6.28
N VAL A 1042 52.49 17.14 5.33
CA VAL A 1042 53.53 18.16 5.53
C VAL A 1042 53.00 19.53 5.14
N LEU A 1043 53.08 20.50 6.05
CA LEU A 1043 52.81 21.91 5.78
C LEU A 1043 54.12 22.65 5.46
N ILE A 1044 54.07 23.55 4.48
CA ILE A 1044 55.12 24.54 4.20
C ILE A 1044 54.66 25.86 4.81
N VAL A 1045 55.35 26.33 5.85
CA VAL A 1045 54.92 27.44 6.70
C VAL A 1045 55.94 28.59 6.69
N GLU A 1046 55.45 29.83 6.75
CA GLU A 1046 56.29 31.00 6.97
C GLU A 1046 56.98 30.93 8.35
N LYS A 1047 58.28 31.23 8.40
CA LYS A 1047 59.12 31.04 9.58
C LYS A 1047 58.60 31.80 10.80
N GLU A 1048 58.04 32.97 10.55
CA GLU A 1048 57.45 33.90 11.53
C GLU A 1048 56.09 33.40 12.07
N LYS A 1049 55.54 32.32 11.51
CA LYS A 1049 54.23 31.75 11.85
C LYS A 1049 54.29 30.34 12.45
N VAL A 1050 55.46 29.70 12.46
CA VAL A 1050 55.64 28.30 12.91
C VAL A 1050 55.05 28.04 14.30
N GLU A 1051 55.37 28.88 15.29
CA GLU A 1051 54.90 28.67 16.67
C GLU A 1051 53.37 28.80 16.79
N GLN A 1052 52.78 29.79 16.09
CA GLN A 1052 51.33 30.02 16.05
C GLN A 1052 50.60 28.85 15.37
N ILE A 1053 51.10 28.38 14.22
CA ILE A 1053 50.50 27.28 13.46
C ILE A 1053 50.67 25.94 14.20
N THR A 1054 51.85 25.68 14.78
CA THR A 1054 52.12 24.49 15.62
C THR A 1054 51.17 24.44 16.81
N SER A 1055 50.99 25.56 17.53
CA SER A 1055 50.06 25.66 18.65
C SER A 1055 48.62 25.37 18.21
N LEU A 1056 48.17 25.95 17.09
CA LEU A 1056 46.82 25.76 16.56
C LEU A 1056 46.55 24.30 16.18
N LEU A 1057 47.48 23.66 15.47
CA LEU A 1057 47.41 22.25 15.11
C LEU A 1057 47.35 21.33 16.34
N GLN A 1058 48.15 21.63 17.37
CA GLN A 1058 48.11 20.90 18.64
C GLN A 1058 46.77 21.05 19.39
N HIS A 1059 46.11 22.22 19.31
CA HIS A 1059 44.75 22.41 19.82
C HIS A 1059 43.70 21.59 19.04
N HIS A 1060 43.98 21.22 17.78
CA HIS A 1060 43.19 20.26 17.00
C HIS A 1060 43.61 18.79 17.24
N ASN A 1061 44.44 18.50 18.25
CA ASN A 1061 44.99 17.18 18.58
C ASN A 1061 45.92 16.59 17.48
N GLU A 1062 46.63 17.46 16.76
CA GLU A 1062 47.75 17.02 15.92
C GLU A 1062 49.04 16.86 16.73
N THR A 1063 49.76 15.77 16.51
CA THR A 1063 51.18 15.68 16.88
C THR A 1063 51.99 16.27 15.73
N VAL A 1064 52.66 17.39 15.99
CA VAL A 1064 53.37 18.20 15.00
C VAL A 1064 54.87 18.08 15.24
N TYR A 1065 55.63 17.84 14.18
CA TYR A 1065 57.09 17.83 14.15
C TYR A 1065 57.59 18.91 13.20
N GLN A 1066 58.62 19.67 13.58
CA GLN A 1066 59.36 20.47 12.61
C GLN A 1066 60.38 19.55 11.92
N ILE A 1067 60.15 19.23 10.65
CA ILE A 1067 60.90 18.18 9.93
C ILE A 1067 61.95 18.71 8.94
N GLY A 1068 62.11 20.03 8.82
CA GLY A 1068 63.14 20.63 7.96
C GLY A 1068 62.76 21.97 7.34
N THR A 1069 63.33 22.29 6.18
CA THR A 1069 63.27 23.62 5.54
C THR A 1069 63.23 23.59 4.01
N ILE A 1070 62.67 24.62 3.39
CA ILE A 1070 62.81 24.88 1.95
C ILE A 1070 64.10 25.66 1.68
N GLN A 1071 64.89 25.23 0.70
CA GLN A 1071 66.12 25.90 0.27
C GLN A 1071 66.17 26.05 -1.26
N SER A 1072 66.99 26.97 -1.77
CA SER A 1072 67.23 27.10 -3.21
C SER A 1072 68.07 25.94 -3.74
N SER A 1073 67.74 25.43 -4.93
CA SER A 1073 68.71 24.67 -5.72
C SER A 1073 69.84 25.59 -6.22
N SER A 1074 71.00 24.98 -6.50
CA SER A 1074 72.10 25.64 -7.22
C SER A 1074 71.75 25.95 -8.69
N ASN A 1075 70.72 25.31 -9.26
CA ASN A 1075 70.18 25.62 -10.58
C ASN A 1075 68.68 25.96 -10.51
N LYS A 1076 68.31 27.14 -10.99
CA LYS A 1076 66.91 27.61 -11.04
C LYS A 1076 66.00 26.82 -12.00
N SER A 1077 66.56 25.98 -12.86
CA SER A 1077 65.81 25.06 -13.73
C SER A 1077 65.93 23.59 -13.29
N GLU A 1078 66.43 23.32 -12.07
CA GLU A 1078 66.38 21.97 -11.52
C GLU A 1078 64.95 21.68 -11.01
N LYS A 1079 64.43 20.50 -11.36
CA LYS A 1079 63.17 20.01 -10.78
C LYS A 1079 63.34 19.83 -9.26
N PRO A 1080 62.32 20.16 -8.46
CA PRO A 1080 62.38 19.98 -7.01
C PRO A 1080 62.66 18.54 -6.60
N LYS A 1081 63.38 18.37 -5.49
CA LYS A 1081 63.62 17.08 -4.84
C LYS A 1081 63.69 17.20 -3.33
N VAL A 1082 63.55 16.08 -2.63
CA VAL A 1082 63.89 15.97 -1.21
C VAL A 1082 65.38 15.71 -1.07
N ILE A 1083 66.01 16.41 -0.12
CA ILE A 1083 67.38 16.20 0.33
C ILE A 1083 67.29 15.81 1.81
N TYR A 1084 67.54 14.55 2.10
CA TYR A 1084 67.61 14.06 3.46
C TYR A 1084 68.93 14.48 4.13
N GLN A 1085 68.86 14.89 5.39
CA GLN A 1085 69.99 15.39 6.19
C GLN A 1085 70.15 14.60 7.49
#